data_AF-A0A2X3VK85-F1
#
_entry.id   AF-A0A2X3VK85-F1
#
_cell.length_a   1.000
_cell.length_b   1.000
_cell.length_c   1.000
_cell.angle_alpha   90.00
_cell.angle_beta   90.00
_cell.angle_gamma   90.00
#
_symmetry.space_group_name_H-M   'P 1'
#
loop_
_entity.id
_entity.type
_entity.pdbx_description
1 polymer ?
#
loop_
_entity_poly.entity_id
_entity_poly.type
_entity_poly.pdbx_seq_one_letter_code
_entity_poly.pdbx_strand_id
1 'polypeptide(L)'
;MKDILFYKLLVVLSFCLREISKLFFFILGIVIHPIKNISIWMIVLLSGLIMGNISIQLTGKDMFLMSAGLVSIMIFISNFLEKQTVDIDNKDNFYLGYNIKKLKFHDNFWLKRFNELPVSLLFWLIAGFPIIVICSKLEFNIEIFNKVFKSMNENMEYIKVIWLSAFVVISTYCTALLIESVALSSKTFSQSYLYKTTNLYEKIKIGAEIEQSFKKLFNNIFSFKTIVGLEDDLQFKIERGIDYIINRGTDVSSNEEELHKFYNLAFNCESEKIDVLIKRIKKYCKTEENKKIRYIIHAILLKRNLDIIYWYYIYKWSILNRLKVMPTEIVNLAITDLWKLLDIENDFYRSKDYQDIFWKICNGDIKSVRLSRPYNKSNRDNIKRNYCIYRIYLVMLEKVEDINFLNQLKNPKDIMDFLNVLNEIDKKGENSKYFSSIFSILFLQTIDRKYKDNDFINSFSKMMSDKYMQEYLKNERVNCSKNILLSGEYSEVLMDNNALDYLLMFMKLEDIILVLTFCLAYSERSGKEVMKIEEFKIWKTSIYRQNLIGDIENIRYSEFLCKLCNNSNVNHFIFEGFIKWMWDSIFKPFDENIYEEFLKLGNDGIRRNFSLDRYFIVRLLLCTDPNKSVSLFYFKEENKQKIKKELSSIKVILENENIYLF
;
A
#
# COMPACT_ATOMS: atom_id res chain seq x y z
N MET A 1 -20.36 33.43 41.40
CA MET A 1 -20.83 34.38 40.36
C MET A 1 -19.68 35.15 39.69
N LYS A 2 -18.63 35.56 40.42
CA LYS A 2 -17.41 36.17 39.82
C LYS A 2 -16.63 35.24 38.88
N ASP A 3 -16.57 33.94 39.14
CA ASP A 3 -15.78 32.99 38.33
C ASP A 3 -16.37 32.74 36.93
N ILE A 4 -17.70 32.81 36.80
CA ILE A 4 -18.40 32.69 35.50
C ILE A 4 -18.16 33.92 34.63
N LEU A 5 -18.07 35.11 35.26
CA LEU A 5 -17.78 36.35 34.55
C LEU A 5 -16.34 36.38 34.05
N PHE A 6 -15.39 35.89 34.87
CA PHE A 6 -13.98 35.77 34.52
C PHE A 6 -13.76 34.78 33.36
N TYR A 7 -14.44 33.64 33.38
CA TYR A 7 -14.38 32.66 32.29
C TYR A 7 -14.98 33.19 30.98
N LYS A 8 -16.11 33.93 31.04
CA LYS A 8 -16.68 34.59 29.86
C LYS A 8 -15.77 35.69 29.31
N LEU A 9 -15.11 36.48 30.18
CA LEU A 9 -14.13 37.48 29.78
C LEU A 9 -12.89 36.85 29.12
N LEU A 10 -12.40 35.73 29.65
CA LEU A 10 -11.30 34.97 29.05
C LEU A 10 -11.66 34.39 27.67
N VAL A 11 -12.89 33.89 27.50
CA VAL A 11 -13.38 33.40 26.20
C VAL A 11 -13.45 34.55 25.20
N VAL A 12 -14.00 35.70 25.57
CA VAL A 12 -14.06 36.89 24.70
C VAL A 12 -12.65 37.41 24.37
N LEU A 13 -11.75 37.47 25.36
CA LEU A 13 -10.36 37.87 25.16
C LEU A 13 -9.61 36.91 24.23
N SER A 14 -9.82 35.60 24.38
CA SER A 14 -9.24 34.57 23.51
C SER A 14 -9.75 34.68 22.08
N PHE A 15 -11.04 35.01 21.91
CA PHE A 15 -11.66 35.24 20.62
C PHE A 15 -11.08 36.49 19.95
N CYS A 16 -10.97 37.61 20.69
CA CYS A 16 -10.34 38.83 20.20
C CYS A 16 -8.88 38.62 19.82
N LEU A 17 -8.07 37.95 20.66
CA LEU A 17 -6.66 37.64 20.36
C LEU A 17 -6.51 36.76 19.12
N ARG A 18 -7.41 35.79 18.94
CA ARG A 18 -7.43 34.92 17.75
C ARG A 18 -7.74 35.70 16.48
N GLU A 19 -8.71 36.62 16.50
CA GLU A 19 -9.03 37.46 15.34
C GLU A 19 -7.93 38.49 15.05
N ILE A 20 -7.31 39.09 16.07
CA ILE A 20 -6.15 39.97 15.91
C ILE A 20 -4.97 39.20 15.31
N SER A 21 -4.71 37.97 15.76
CA SER A 21 -3.67 37.12 15.22
C SER A 21 -3.91 36.77 13.75
N LYS A 22 -5.16 36.45 13.36
CA LYS A 22 -5.53 36.24 11.95
C LYS A 22 -5.28 37.49 11.12
N LEU A 23 -5.64 38.67 11.63
CA LEU A 23 -5.44 39.94 10.95
C LEU A 23 -3.95 40.27 10.78
N PHE A 24 -3.14 39.99 11.79
CA PHE A 24 -1.68 40.12 11.72
C PHE A 24 -1.06 39.17 10.69
N PHE A 25 -1.42 37.89 10.70
CA PHE A 25 -0.95 36.92 9.70
C PHE A 25 -1.43 37.25 8.28
N PHE A 26 -2.62 37.85 8.15
CA PHE A 26 -3.12 38.36 6.88
C PHE A 26 -2.25 39.50 6.34
N ILE A 27 -1.94 40.52 7.16
CA ILE A 27 -1.04 41.62 6.78
C ILE A 27 0.35 41.10 6.43
N LEU A 28 0.90 40.19 7.25
CA LEU A 28 2.21 39.58 7.01
C LEU A 28 2.24 38.79 5.69
N GLY A 29 1.14 38.09 5.36
CA GLY A 29 0.96 37.40 4.09
C GLY A 29 0.92 38.35 2.88
N ILE A 30 0.37 39.55 3.03
CA ILE A 30 0.37 40.60 1.98
C ILE A 30 1.79 41.07 1.67
N VAL A 31 2.59 41.30 2.72
CA VAL A 31 3.96 41.81 2.60
C VAL A 31 4.92 40.77 2.03
N ILE A 32 4.84 39.51 2.49
CA ILE A 32 5.75 38.43 2.06
C ILE A 32 5.51 38.02 0.60
N HIS A 33 4.29 38.17 0.08
CA HIS A 33 3.93 37.76 -1.28
C HIS A 33 3.36 38.93 -2.11
N PRO A 34 4.20 39.93 -2.47
CA PRO A 34 3.74 41.16 -3.12
C PRO A 34 3.11 40.91 -4.49
N ILE A 35 3.68 39.98 -5.27
CA ILE A 35 3.17 39.61 -6.60
C ILE A 35 1.79 38.92 -6.53
N LYS A 36 1.52 38.16 -5.46
CA LYS A 36 0.22 37.50 -5.25
C LYS A 36 -0.85 38.52 -4.82
N ASN A 37 -0.45 39.56 -4.09
CA ASN A 37 -1.32 40.59 -3.56
C ASN A 37 -1.18 41.92 -4.31
N ILE A 38 -0.84 41.87 -5.61
CA ILE A 38 -0.54 43.05 -6.41
C ILE A 38 -1.72 44.02 -6.47
N SER A 39 -2.96 43.52 -6.43
CA SER A 39 -4.18 44.34 -6.36
C SER A 39 -4.24 45.21 -5.11
N ILE A 40 -3.88 44.67 -3.94
CA ILE A 40 -3.85 45.42 -2.67
C ILE A 40 -2.75 46.49 -2.74
N TRP A 41 -1.56 46.14 -3.24
CA TRP A 41 -0.48 47.11 -3.40
C TRP A 41 -0.84 48.22 -4.39
N MET A 42 -1.52 47.90 -5.49
CA MET A 42 -2.03 48.90 -6.43
C MET A 42 -3.07 49.82 -5.79
N ILE A 43 -3.97 49.30 -4.95
CA ILE A 43 -4.93 50.12 -4.20
C ILE A 43 -4.21 51.07 -3.26
N VAL A 44 -3.22 50.59 -2.50
CA VAL A 44 -2.43 51.44 -1.58
C VAL A 44 -1.68 52.52 -2.35
N LEU A 45 -1.06 52.17 -3.47
CA LEU A 45 -0.31 53.09 -4.32
C LEU A 45 -1.23 54.15 -4.96
N LEU A 46 -2.37 53.74 -5.52
CA LEU A 46 -3.39 54.64 -6.06
C LEU A 46 -3.96 55.55 -4.96
N SER A 47 -4.23 54.99 -3.77
CA SER A 47 -4.73 55.78 -2.64
C SER A 47 -3.73 56.87 -2.25
N GLY A 48 -2.43 56.53 -2.18
CA GLY A 48 -1.37 57.50 -1.90
C GLY A 48 -1.21 58.58 -2.96
N LEU A 49 -1.44 58.27 -4.24
CA LEU A 49 -1.38 59.25 -5.34
C LEU A 49 -2.58 60.19 -5.37
N ILE A 50 -3.77 59.69 -5.04
CA ILE A 50 -5.01 60.46 -5.05
C ILE A 50 -5.09 61.35 -3.79
N MET A 51 -4.56 60.88 -2.66
CA MET A 51 -4.58 61.58 -1.39
C MET A 51 -3.93 62.97 -1.49
N GLY A 52 -4.68 64.02 -1.16
CA GLY A 52 -4.21 65.41 -1.18
C GLY A 52 -4.14 66.07 -2.55
N ASN A 53 -4.29 65.32 -3.65
CA ASN A 53 -4.19 65.83 -5.02
C ASN A 53 -5.56 65.98 -5.71
N ILE A 54 -6.58 65.24 -5.29
CA ILE A 54 -7.89 65.19 -5.97
C ILE A 54 -9.03 65.28 -4.95
N SER A 55 -9.88 66.30 -5.05
CA SER A 55 -11.10 66.40 -4.23
C SER A 55 -12.22 65.52 -4.79
N ILE A 56 -12.66 64.51 -4.03
CA ILE A 56 -13.70 63.55 -4.46
C ILE A 56 -15.11 64.06 -4.11
N GLN A 57 -15.81 64.60 -5.09
CA GLN A 57 -17.17 65.15 -4.95
C GLN A 57 -18.32 64.10 -5.04
N LEU A 58 -18.01 62.80 -5.14
CA LEU A 58 -19.03 61.75 -5.22
C LEU A 58 -19.88 61.66 -3.93
N THR A 59 -21.19 61.48 -4.10
CA THR A 59 -22.09 61.19 -2.98
C THR A 59 -22.07 59.69 -2.64
N GLY A 60 -22.40 59.33 -1.39
CA GLY A 60 -22.46 57.91 -1.00
C GLY A 60 -23.47 57.10 -1.81
N LYS A 61 -24.55 57.73 -2.29
CA LYS A 61 -25.53 57.09 -3.19
C LYS A 61 -24.90 56.76 -4.55
N ASP A 62 -24.13 57.68 -5.12
CA ASP A 62 -23.43 57.46 -6.39
C ASP A 62 -22.39 56.34 -6.26
N MET A 63 -21.61 56.38 -5.17
CA MET A 63 -20.63 55.33 -4.86
C MET A 63 -21.30 53.96 -4.69
N PHE A 64 -22.46 53.91 -4.05
CA PHE A 64 -23.20 52.66 -3.86
C PHE A 64 -23.72 52.10 -5.19
N LEU A 65 -24.31 52.94 -6.04
CA LEU A 65 -24.80 52.55 -7.37
C LEU A 65 -23.67 52.05 -8.28
N MET A 66 -22.54 52.76 -8.30
CA MET A 66 -21.35 52.34 -9.05
C MET A 66 -20.83 50.98 -8.55
N SER A 67 -20.79 50.78 -7.23
CA SER A 67 -20.37 49.50 -6.65
C SER A 67 -21.31 48.35 -7.01
N ALA A 68 -22.63 48.58 -6.95
CA ALA A 68 -23.63 47.59 -7.34
C ALA A 68 -23.54 47.21 -8.83
N GLY A 69 -23.29 48.19 -9.71
CA GLY A 69 -23.04 47.95 -11.14
C GLY A 69 -21.81 47.07 -11.37
N LEU A 70 -20.71 47.36 -10.67
CA LEU A 70 -19.48 46.58 -10.74
C LEU A 70 -19.66 45.14 -10.27
N VAL A 71 -20.36 44.94 -9.14
CA VAL A 71 -20.73 43.62 -8.61
C VAL A 71 -21.54 42.84 -9.64
N SER A 72 -22.52 43.49 -10.30
CA SER A 72 -23.37 42.84 -11.31
C SER A 72 -22.56 42.38 -12.52
N ILE A 73 -21.63 43.21 -13.00
CA ILE A 73 -20.71 42.84 -14.08
C ILE A 73 -19.84 41.64 -13.67
N MET A 74 -19.35 41.63 -12.42
CA MET A 74 -18.55 40.51 -11.93
C MET A 74 -19.33 39.21 -11.84
N ILE A 75 -20.58 39.26 -11.36
CA ILE A 75 -21.48 38.10 -11.31
C ILE A 75 -21.70 37.56 -12.74
N PHE A 76 -21.90 38.43 -13.72
CA PHE A 76 -22.02 38.03 -15.11
C PHE A 76 -20.76 37.33 -15.64
N ILE A 77 -19.57 37.92 -15.41
CA ILE A 77 -18.28 37.33 -15.80
C ILE A 77 -18.09 35.96 -15.13
N SER A 78 -18.38 35.85 -13.84
CA SER A 78 -18.27 34.60 -13.07
C SER A 78 -19.17 33.51 -13.65
N ASN A 79 -20.45 33.82 -13.90
CA ASN A 79 -21.41 32.88 -14.48
C ASN A 79 -21.03 32.49 -15.92
N PHE A 80 -20.47 33.40 -16.69
CA PHE A 80 -19.97 33.12 -18.04
C PHE A 80 -18.77 32.17 -17.99
N LEU A 81 -17.78 32.44 -17.13
CA LEU A 81 -16.62 31.58 -16.94
C LEU A 81 -17.02 30.20 -16.42
N GLU A 82 -17.97 30.12 -15.48
CA GLU A 82 -18.52 28.85 -14.98
C GLU A 82 -19.14 28.03 -16.11
N LYS A 83 -20.07 28.61 -16.89
CA LYS A 83 -20.67 27.93 -18.06
C LYS A 83 -19.64 27.53 -19.12
N GLN A 84 -18.59 28.32 -19.29
CA GLN A 84 -17.51 28.04 -20.22
C GLN A 84 -16.46 27.09 -19.64
N THR A 85 -16.45 26.73 -18.36
CA THR A 85 -15.46 25.81 -17.77
C THR A 85 -16.04 24.45 -17.41
N VAL A 86 -17.34 24.39 -17.13
CA VAL A 86 -18.08 23.19 -16.77
C VAL A 86 -18.61 22.51 -18.05
N ASP A 87 -17.84 21.57 -18.59
CA ASP A 87 -18.31 20.64 -19.63
C ASP A 87 -18.23 19.23 -19.01
N ILE A 88 -19.16 18.93 -18.09
CA ILE A 88 -19.11 17.72 -17.24
C ILE A 88 -19.40 16.46 -18.06
N ASP A 89 -20.10 16.58 -19.17
CA ASP A 89 -20.74 15.43 -19.82
C ASP A 89 -19.84 14.74 -20.87
N ASN A 90 -18.72 15.34 -21.28
CA ASN A 90 -17.85 14.77 -22.31
C ASN A 90 -16.39 14.59 -21.83
N LYS A 91 -16.13 13.45 -21.20
CA LYS A 91 -14.83 13.05 -20.61
C LYS A 91 -13.67 13.02 -21.61
N ASP A 92 -13.96 12.91 -22.92
CA ASP A 92 -12.94 12.87 -23.98
C ASP A 92 -12.13 14.17 -24.13
N ASN A 93 -12.57 15.26 -23.49
CA ASN A 93 -11.88 16.56 -23.50
C ASN A 93 -10.99 16.81 -22.26
N PHE A 94 -10.86 15.85 -21.35
CA PHE A 94 -10.11 15.98 -20.10
C PHE A 94 -8.84 15.13 -20.11
N TYR A 95 -7.77 15.66 -19.52
CA TYR A 95 -6.55 14.91 -19.22
C TYR A 95 -6.08 15.26 -17.81
N LEU A 96 -5.94 14.24 -16.95
CA LEU A 96 -5.62 14.32 -15.53
C LEU A 96 -6.50 15.34 -14.78
N GLY A 97 -7.76 15.48 -15.20
CA GLY A 97 -8.74 16.39 -14.59
C GLY A 97 -8.71 17.83 -15.08
N TYR A 98 -7.87 18.13 -16.07
CA TYR A 98 -7.84 19.43 -16.73
C TYR A 98 -8.55 19.36 -18.09
N ASN A 99 -9.38 20.35 -18.37
CA ASN A 99 -10.03 20.47 -19.66
C ASN A 99 -9.01 20.95 -20.72
N ILE A 100 -8.64 20.06 -21.63
CA ILE A 100 -7.57 20.26 -22.61
C ILE A 100 -7.96 21.33 -23.64
N LYS A 101 -9.25 21.43 -24.00
CA LYS A 101 -9.75 22.47 -24.90
C LYS A 101 -9.57 23.88 -24.32
N LYS A 102 -9.40 24.01 -23.00
CA LYS A 102 -9.47 25.28 -22.25
C LYS A 102 -8.19 25.60 -21.47
N LEU A 103 -7.08 24.92 -21.74
CA LEU A 103 -5.75 25.23 -21.18
C LEU A 103 -5.35 26.71 -21.35
N LYS A 104 -5.75 27.33 -22.48
CA LYS A 104 -5.57 28.77 -22.74
C LYS A 104 -6.31 29.68 -21.74
N PHE A 105 -7.39 29.22 -21.10
CA PHE A 105 -8.06 29.95 -20.02
C PHE A 105 -7.26 29.87 -18.72
N HIS A 106 -6.70 28.70 -18.38
CA HIS A 106 -5.87 28.52 -17.18
C HIS A 106 -4.53 29.28 -17.27
N ASP A 107 -3.97 29.39 -18.47
CA ASP A 107 -2.72 30.12 -18.75
C ASP A 107 -2.87 31.62 -18.87
N ASN A 108 -4.10 32.12 -19.00
CA ASN A 108 -4.33 33.54 -19.19
C ASN A 108 -3.93 34.31 -17.93
N PHE A 109 -3.08 35.31 -18.10
CA PHE A 109 -2.57 36.12 -16.99
C PHE A 109 -3.70 36.73 -16.14
N TRP A 110 -4.74 37.26 -16.79
CA TRP A 110 -5.84 37.93 -16.09
C TRP A 110 -6.74 36.96 -15.35
N LEU A 111 -7.03 35.79 -15.92
CA LEU A 111 -7.82 34.74 -15.25
C LEU A 111 -7.06 34.12 -14.07
N LYS A 112 -5.76 33.87 -14.22
CA LYS A 112 -4.91 33.37 -13.13
C LYS A 112 -4.86 34.35 -11.96
N ARG A 113 -4.75 35.65 -12.25
CA ARG A 113 -4.76 36.70 -11.22
C ARG A 113 -6.13 36.91 -10.61
N PHE A 114 -7.20 36.73 -11.38
CA PHE A 114 -8.56 36.78 -10.86
C PHE A 114 -8.79 35.73 -9.77
N ASN A 115 -8.33 34.48 -9.96
CA ASN A 115 -8.42 33.43 -8.95
C ASN A 115 -7.60 33.71 -7.67
N GLU A 116 -6.61 34.58 -7.74
CA GLU A 116 -5.78 35.00 -6.61
C GLU A 116 -6.31 36.27 -5.91
N LEU A 117 -7.31 36.95 -6.49
CA LEU A 117 -7.90 38.14 -5.89
C LEU A 117 -8.61 37.79 -4.57
N PRO A 118 -8.44 38.60 -3.52
CA PRO A 118 -9.24 38.49 -2.30
C PRO A 118 -10.63 39.09 -2.57
N VAL A 119 -11.40 38.42 -3.44
CA VAL A 119 -12.71 38.84 -3.96
C VAL A 119 -13.63 39.28 -2.83
N SER A 120 -13.82 38.43 -1.81
CA SER A 120 -14.66 38.77 -0.65
C SER A 120 -14.23 40.09 0.01
N LEU A 121 -12.94 40.27 0.28
CA LEU A 121 -12.45 41.48 0.96
C LEU A 121 -12.65 42.73 0.11
N LEU A 122 -12.31 42.66 -1.18
CA LEU A 122 -12.43 43.78 -2.11
C LEU A 122 -13.89 44.18 -2.34
N PHE A 123 -14.80 43.20 -2.46
CA PHE A 123 -16.23 43.44 -2.64
C PHE A 123 -16.89 44.01 -1.38
N TRP A 124 -16.51 43.53 -0.19
CA TRP A 124 -16.95 44.14 1.06
C TRP A 124 -16.41 45.56 1.24
N LEU A 125 -15.20 45.85 0.76
CA LEU A 125 -14.62 47.18 0.76
C LEU A 125 -15.43 48.16 -0.10
N ILE A 126 -15.73 47.79 -1.36
CA ILE A 126 -16.49 48.65 -2.26
C ILE A 126 -17.97 48.75 -1.89
N ALA A 127 -18.58 47.73 -1.27
CA ALA A 127 -19.96 47.77 -0.83
C ALA A 127 -20.14 48.47 0.53
N GLY A 128 -19.21 48.25 1.47
CA GLY A 128 -19.30 48.75 2.83
C GLY A 128 -18.98 50.24 2.96
N PHE A 129 -17.98 50.74 2.23
CA PHE A 129 -17.55 52.15 2.35
C PHE A 129 -18.62 53.16 1.90
N PRO A 130 -19.39 52.94 0.82
CA PRO A 130 -20.53 53.79 0.47
C PRO A 130 -21.61 53.81 1.56
N ILE A 131 -21.87 52.68 2.22
CA ILE A 131 -22.85 52.60 3.33
C ILE A 131 -22.35 53.46 4.50
N ILE A 132 -21.07 53.37 4.85
CA ILE A 132 -20.45 54.21 5.89
C ILE A 132 -20.60 55.70 5.54
N VAL A 133 -20.41 56.06 4.27
CA VAL A 133 -20.55 57.44 3.76
C VAL A 133 -22.00 57.96 3.81
N ILE A 134 -22.97 57.08 3.62
CA ILE A 134 -24.40 57.43 3.75
C ILE A 134 -24.76 57.58 5.23
N CYS A 135 -24.37 56.61 6.07
CA CYS A 135 -24.65 56.61 7.50
C CYS A 135 -23.98 57.78 8.23
N SER A 136 -22.78 58.21 7.81
CA SER A 136 -22.11 59.36 8.43
C SER A 136 -22.82 60.71 8.22
N LYS A 137 -23.79 60.77 7.30
CA LYS A 137 -24.64 61.94 7.04
C LYS A 137 -26.01 61.88 7.72
N LEU A 138 -26.32 60.78 8.41
CA LEU A 138 -27.61 60.57 9.07
C LEU A 138 -27.47 60.77 10.58
N GLU A 139 -28.48 61.36 11.21
CA GLU A 139 -28.59 61.39 12.67
C GLU A 139 -29.40 60.18 13.15
N PHE A 140 -28.81 59.39 14.04
CA PHE A 140 -29.43 58.19 14.60
C PHE A 140 -30.02 58.47 15.99
N ASN A 141 -31.12 57.79 16.32
CA ASN A 141 -31.73 57.85 17.67
C ASN A 141 -30.85 57.21 18.78
N ILE A 142 -29.72 56.61 18.41
CA ILE A 142 -28.80 55.93 19.32
C ILE A 142 -27.50 56.73 19.43
N GLU A 143 -27.23 57.26 20.62
CA GLU A 143 -26.12 58.20 20.87
C GLU A 143 -24.72 57.59 20.58
N ILE A 144 -24.56 56.28 20.79
CA ILE A 144 -23.32 55.54 20.49
C ILE A 144 -23.03 55.55 18.99
N PHE A 145 -24.05 55.37 18.14
CA PHE A 145 -23.87 55.41 16.68
C PHE A 145 -23.49 56.80 16.21
N ASN A 146 -24.12 57.85 16.75
CA ASN A 146 -23.74 59.23 16.43
C ASN A 146 -22.29 59.54 16.78
N LYS A 147 -21.78 59.05 17.92
CA LYS A 147 -20.36 59.21 18.29
C LYS A 147 -19.41 58.48 17.32
N VAL A 148 -19.72 57.25 16.96
CA VAL A 148 -18.90 56.45 16.02
C VAL A 148 -18.87 57.09 14.64
N PHE A 149 -20.04 57.47 14.09
CA PHE A 149 -20.12 58.06 12.75
C PHE A 149 -19.57 59.47 12.69
N LYS A 150 -19.62 60.24 13.78
CA LYS A 150 -18.95 61.55 13.87
C LYS A 150 -17.42 61.42 13.80
N SER A 151 -16.83 60.44 14.48
CA SER A 151 -15.39 60.14 14.36
C SER A 151 -15.01 59.61 12.97
N MET A 152 -15.88 58.84 12.32
CA MET A 152 -15.68 58.45 10.92
C MET A 152 -15.77 59.65 9.97
N ASN A 153 -16.61 60.64 10.28
CA ASN A 153 -16.77 61.86 9.47
C ASN A 153 -15.45 62.63 9.30
N GLU A 154 -14.60 62.64 10.33
CA GLU A 154 -13.27 63.26 10.31
C GLU A 154 -12.31 62.57 9.32
N ASN A 155 -12.51 61.28 9.03
CA ASN A 155 -11.69 60.48 8.12
C ASN A 155 -12.39 60.15 6.80
N MET A 156 -13.48 60.85 6.46
CA MET A 156 -14.32 60.55 5.31
C MET A 156 -13.61 60.65 3.97
N GLU A 157 -12.66 61.58 3.86
CA GLU A 157 -11.87 61.75 2.65
C GLU A 157 -10.98 60.53 2.41
N TYR A 158 -10.35 59.98 3.45
CA TYR A 158 -9.59 58.73 3.36
C TYR A 158 -10.45 57.55 2.91
N ILE A 159 -11.67 57.42 3.46
CA ILE A 159 -12.61 56.35 3.08
C ILE A 159 -12.97 56.47 1.59
N LYS A 160 -13.27 57.68 1.10
CA LYS A 160 -13.58 57.93 -0.31
C LYS A 160 -12.39 57.62 -1.23
N VAL A 161 -11.17 58.00 -0.83
CA VAL A 161 -9.94 57.75 -1.61
C VAL A 161 -9.64 56.25 -1.72
N ILE A 162 -9.75 55.52 -0.61
CA ILE A 162 -9.55 54.06 -0.60
C ILE A 162 -10.63 53.37 -1.44
N TRP A 163 -11.89 53.79 -1.30
CA TRP A 163 -12.99 53.26 -2.10
C TRP A 163 -12.74 53.48 -3.60
N LEU A 164 -12.39 54.70 -4.01
CA LEU A 164 -12.16 55.03 -5.42
C LEU A 164 -10.98 54.23 -6.00
N SER A 165 -9.91 54.07 -5.22
CA SER A 165 -8.75 53.26 -5.59
C SER A 165 -9.12 51.78 -5.76
N ALA A 166 -9.89 51.22 -4.83
CA ALA A 166 -10.41 49.87 -4.94
C ALA A 166 -11.33 49.71 -6.16
N PHE A 167 -12.23 50.68 -6.39
CA PHE A 167 -13.16 50.68 -7.52
C PHE A 167 -12.42 50.68 -8.87
N VAL A 168 -11.40 51.53 -9.04
CA VAL A 168 -10.59 51.61 -10.26
C VAL A 168 -9.84 50.30 -10.52
N VAL A 169 -9.19 49.74 -9.49
CA VAL A 169 -8.45 48.47 -9.63
C VAL A 169 -9.39 47.33 -10.03
N ILE A 170 -10.52 47.17 -9.35
CA ILE A 170 -11.50 46.12 -9.66
C ILE A 170 -12.10 46.33 -11.06
N SER A 171 -12.42 47.57 -11.43
CA SER A 171 -12.92 47.90 -12.78
C SER A 171 -11.93 47.52 -13.87
N THR A 172 -10.63 47.75 -13.64
CA THR A 172 -9.58 47.39 -14.59
C THR A 172 -9.50 45.87 -14.77
N TYR A 173 -9.61 45.11 -13.67
CA TYR A 173 -9.70 43.65 -13.72
C TYR A 173 -10.96 43.17 -14.46
N CYS A 174 -12.13 43.73 -14.19
CA CYS A 174 -13.37 43.39 -14.90
C CYS A 174 -13.25 43.61 -16.41
N THR A 175 -12.73 44.78 -16.81
CA THR A 175 -12.54 45.12 -18.22
C THR A 175 -11.54 44.19 -18.90
N ALA A 176 -10.40 43.90 -18.25
CA ALA A 176 -9.41 42.97 -18.79
C ALA A 176 -9.98 41.56 -18.94
N LEU A 177 -10.72 41.07 -17.95
CA LEU A 177 -11.38 39.76 -18.00
C LEU A 177 -12.42 39.68 -19.13
N LEU A 178 -13.21 40.74 -19.34
CA LEU A 178 -14.16 40.81 -20.45
C LEU A 178 -13.45 40.75 -21.81
N ILE A 179 -12.39 41.54 -21.99
CA ILE A 179 -11.59 41.56 -23.23
C ILE A 179 -11.00 40.17 -23.51
N GLU A 180 -10.36 39.56 -22.52
CA GLU A 180 -9.76 38.23 -22.65
C GLU A 180 -10.81 37.13 -22.89
N SER A 181 -11.95 37.22 -22.21
CA SER A 181 -13.07 36.29 -22.41
C SER A 181 -13.61 36.37 -23.84
N VAL A 182 -13.76 37.58 -24.39
CA VAL A 182 -14.18 37.80 -25.78
C VAL A 182 -13.12 37.29 -26.76
N ALA A 183 -11.84 37.59 -26.52
CA ALA A 183 -10.73 37.14 -27.37
C ALA A 183 -10.63 35.60 -27.41
N LEU A 184 -10.75 34.95 -26.24
CA LEU A 184 -10.76 33.50 -26.13
C LEU A 184 -11.99 32.89 -26.81
N SER A 185 -13.18 33.47 -26.61
CA SER A 185 -14.41 33.02 -27.27
C SER A 185 -14.35 33.14 -28.80
N SER A 186 -13.82 34.25 -29.33
CA SER A 186 -13.61 34.45 -30.76
C SER A 186 -12.62 33.45 -31.37
N LYS A 187 -11.53 33.16 -30.64
CA LYS A 187 -10.54 32.16 -31.04
C LYS A 187 -11.09 30.74 -31.01
N THR A 188 -11.96 30.42 -30.04
CA THR A 188 -12.63 29.13 -29.96
C THR A 188 -13.71 28.98 -31.05
N PHE A 189 -14.47 30.04 -31.35
CA PHE A 189 -15.45 30.06 -32.43
C PHE A 189 -14.79 29.82 -33.80
N SER A 190 -13.69 30.51 -34.10
CA SER A 190 -12.90 30.34 -35.33
C SER A 190 -12.10 29.03 -35.41
N GLN A 191 -12.06 28.25 -34.33
CA GLN A 191 -11.38 26.95 -34.28
C GLN A 191 -12.36 25.78 -34.05
N SER A 192 -13.67 26.06 -33.99
CA SER A 192 -14.72 25.10 -33.61
C SER A 192 -14.88 23.92 -34.58
N TYR A 193 -14.43 24.06 -35.82
CA TYR A 193 -14.45 23.03 -36.87
C TYR A 193 -13.17 22.17 -36.94
N LEU A 194 -12.12 22.53 -36.20
CA LEU A 194 -10.90 21.73 -36.11
C LEU A 194 -10.96 20.88 -34.84
N TYR A 195 -11.39 19.62 -34.96
CA TYR A 195 -11.24 18.63 -33.89
C TYR A 195 -9.74 18.49 -33.57
N LYS A 196 -9.30 19.17 -32.52
CA LYS A 196 -7.90 19.17 -32.11
C LYS A 196 -7.63 17.87 -31.35
N THR A 197 -7.01 16.92 -32.03
CA THR A 197 -6.28 15.83 -31.38
C THR A 197 -5.32 16.44 -30.35
N THR A 198 -5.46 16.02 -29.08
CA THR A 198 -4.67 16.46 -27.93
C THR A 198 -3.18 16.56 -28.25
N ASN A 199 -2.62 17.77 -28.20
CA ASN A 199 -1.20 17.99 -28.46
C ASN A 199 -0.37 17.48 -27.27
N LEU A 200 0.71 16.72 -27.53
CA LEU A 200 1.61 16.18 -26.50
C LEU A 200 2.12 17.27 -25.55
N TYR A 201 2.36 18.47 -26.07
CA TYR A 201 2.79 19.63 -25.29
C TYR A 201 1.79 20.02 -24.18
N GLU A 202 0.49 20.00 -24.47
CA GLU A 202 -0.57 20.34 -23.52
C GLU A 202 -0.65 19.31 -22.38
N LYS A 203 -0.46 18.02 -22.70
CA LYS A 203 -0.37 16.94 -21.69
C LYS A 203 0.84 17.10 -20.77
N ILE A 204 2.01 17.48 -21.31
CA ILE A 204 3.22 17.73 -20.51
C ILE A 204 2.99 18.90 -19.55
N LYS A 205 2.37 19.97 -20.03
CA LYS A 205 2.10 21.17 -19.23
C LYS A 205 1.15 20.89 -18.06
N ILE A 206 0.05 20.18 -18.31
CA ILE A 206 -0.88 19.74 -17.25
C ILE A 206 -0.14 18.88 -16.21
N GLY A 207 0.68 17.92 -16.67
CA GLY A 207 1.49 17.10 -15.78
C GLY A 207 2.36 17.93 -14.82
N ALA A 208 3.03 18.96 -15.34
CA ALA A 208 3.86 19.86 -14.54
C ALA A 208 3.07 20.70 -13.51
N GLU A 209 1.87 21.16 -13.84
CA GLU A 209 1.01 21.88 -12.89
C GLU A 209 0.51 20.99 -11.75
N ILE A 210 0.10 19.76 -12.09
CA ILE A 210 -0.34 18.76 -11.12
C ILE A 210 0.82 18.39 -10.20
N GLU A 211 2.00 18.12 -10.76
CA GLU A 211 3.21 17.86 -10.00
C GLU A 211 3.53 19.02 -9.03
N GLN A 212 3.44 20.28 -9.50
CA GLN A 212 3.64 21.44 -8.63
C GLN A 212 2.61 21.52 -7.51
N SER A 213 1.36 21.14 -7.77
CA SER A 213 0.30 21.08 -6.76
C SER A 213 0.61 20.03 -5.68
N PHE A 214 1.08 18.84 -6.07
CA PHE A 214 1.48 17.79 -5.14
C PHE A 214 2.75 18.14 -4.37
N LYS A 215 3.73 18.81 -5.00
CA LYS A 215 4.89 19.37 -4.29
C LYS A 215 4.45 20.33 -3.19
N LYS A 216 3.44 21.17 -3.43
CA LYS A 216 2.88 22.05 -2.38
C LYS A 216 2.19 21.24 -1.28
N LEU A 217 1.41 20.21 -1.64
CA LEU A 217 0.73 19.33 -0.69
C LEU A 217 1.74 18.64 0.26
N PHE A 218 2.76 17.96 -0.27
CA PHE A 218 3.76 17.27 0.55
C PHE A 218 4.69 18.25 1.28
N ASN A 219 4.98 19.43 0.72
CA ASN A 219 5.68 20.47 1.48
C ASN A 219 4.88 20.97 2.68
N ASN A 220 3.54 20.98 2.57
CA ASN A 220 2.68 21.29 3.70
C ASN A 220 2.70 20.16 4.74
N ILE A 221 2.51 18.89 4.32
CA ILE A 221 2.55 17.72 5.22
C ILE A 221 3.88 17.70 6.01
N PHE A 222 5.00 17.81 5.32
CA PHE A 222 6.35 17.80 5.89
C PHE A 222 6.90 19.22 6.16
N SER A 223 6.04 20.14 6.62
CA SER A 223 6.45 21.51 6.91
C SER A 223 7.37 21.60 8.13
N PHE A 224 8.11 22.69 8.27
CA PHE A 224 8.92 22.92 9.47
C PHE A 224 8.07 23.02 10.74
N LYS A 225 6.83 23.54 10.63
CA LYS A 225 5.87 23.58 11.76
C LYS A 225 5.55 22.17 12.23
N THR A 226 5.34 21.24 11.30
CA THR A 226 5.17 19.82 11.58
C THR A 226 6.40 19.25 12.31
N ILE A 227 7.60 19.52 11.78
CA ILE A 227 8.88 19.01 12.32
C ILE A 227 9.12 19.46 13.77
N VAL A 228 8.77 20.69 14.11
CA VAL A 228 8.95 21.23 15.46
C VAL A 228 7.77 20.89 16.39
N GLY A 229 6.71 20.25 15.88
CA GLY A 229 5.55 19.85 16.68
C GLY A 229 4.63 21.02 17.06
N LEU A 230 4.57 22.05 16.22
CA LEU A 230 3.70 23.23 16.39
C LEU A 230 2.36 23.09 15.66
N GLU A 231 2.05 21.90 15.14
CA GLU A 231 0.85 21.62 14.38
C GLU A 231 0.10 20.46 15.07
N ASP A 232 -1.16 20.72 15.44
CA ASP A 232 -1.88 19.88 16.41
C ASP A 232 -2.42 18.56 15.81
N ASP A 233 -2.42 18.38 14.48
CA ASP A 233 -3.03 17.19 13.86
C ASP A 233 -2.33 16.70 12.58
N LEU A 234 -1.17 16.07 12.77
CA LEU A 234 -0.41 15.42 11.69
C LEU A 234 -1.20 14.27 11.04
N GLN A 235 -1.93 13.48 11.84
CA GLN A 235 -2.69 12.34 11.34
C GLN A 235 -3.75 12.80 10.34
N PHE A 236 -4.62 13.73 10.71
CA PHE A 236 -5.67 14.22 9.84
C PHE A 236 -5.12 14.83 8.56
N LYS A 237 -3.99 15.55 8.66
CA LYS A 237 -3.33 16.15 7.49
C LYS A 237 -2.85 15.11 6.48
N ILE A 238 -2.28 14.00 6.96
CA ILE A 238 -1.85 12.89 6.10
C ILE A 238 -3.05 12.15 5.54
N GLU A 239 -3.98 11.73 6.38
CA GLU A 239 -5.16 10.95 5.98
C GLU A 239 -5.96 11.70 4.90
N ARG A 240 -6.22 13.00 5.10
CA ARG A 240 -6.96 13.84 4.15
C ARG A 240 -6.18 14.09 2.86
N GLY A 241 -4.85 14.17 2.94
CA GLY A 241 -3.98 14.32 1.77
C GLY A 241 -3.98 13.07 0.88
N ILE A 242 -3.85 11.89 1.48
CA ILE A 242 -3.89 10.62 0.75
C ILE A 242 -5.29 10.32 0.22
N ASP A 243 -6.34 10.52 1.03
CA ASP A 243 -7.73 10.40 0.60
C ASP A 243 -8.04 11.29 -0.61
N TYR A 244 -7.61 12.56 -0.57
CA TYR A 244 -7.72 13.46 -1.70
C TYR A 244 -7.02 12.93 -2.95
N ILE A 245 -5.77 12.46 -2.85
CA ILE A 245 -5.03 11.95 -4.01
C ILE A 245 -5.77 10.75 -4.62
N ILE A 246 -6.17 9.78 -3.80
CA ILE A 246 -6.81 8.55 -4.28
C ILE A 246 -8.15 8.86 -4.96
N ASN A 247 -9.06 9.54 -4.26
CA ASN A 247 -10.39 9.84 -4.77
C ASN A 247 -10.33 10.77 -5.98
N ARG A 248 -9.50 11.82 -5.93
CA ARG A 248 -9.34 12.75 -7.05
C ARG A 248 -8.80 12.05 -8.28
N GLY A 249 -7.83 11.15 -8.13
CA GLY A 249 -7.30 10.37 -9.26
C GLY A 249 -8.41 9.60 -9.97
N THR A 250 -9.28 8.92 -9.22
CA THR A 250 -10.41 8.18 -9.78
C THR A 250 -11.43 9.09 -10.48
N ASP A 251 -11.70 10.27 -9.91
CA ASP A 251 -12.64 11.23 -10.50
C ASP A 251 -12.15 11.83 -11.83
N VAL A 252 -10.83 12.01 -11.95
CA VAL A 252 -10.23 12.82 -13.01
C VAL A 252 -9.63 12.03 -14.17
N SER A 253 -9.43 10.73 -13.99
CA SER A 253 -8.84 9.87 -14.99
C SER A 253 -9.92 9.16 -15.82
N SER A 254 -9.71 9.11 -17.13
CA SER A 254 -10.60 8.48 -18.09
C SER A 254 -10.35 6.97 -18.24
N ASN A 255 -9.14 6.51 -17.93
CA ASN A 255 -8.74 5.10 -17.99
C ASN A 255 -7.66 4.74 -16.95
N GLU A 256 -7.32 3.46 -16.84
CA GLU A 256 -6.33 2.93 -15.88
C GLU A 256 -4.91 3.49 -16.11
N GLU A 257 -4.49 3.71 -17.37
CA GLU A 257 -3.16 4.23 -17.68
C GLU A 257 -2.99 5.68 -17.20
N GLU A 258 -4.03 6.50 -17.39
CA GLU A 258 -4.07 7.87 -16.92
C GLU A 258 -4.14 7.94 -15.38
N LEU A 259 -4.89 7.04 -14.75
CA LEU A 259 -4.92 6.90 -13.30
C LEU A 259 -3.55 6.54 -12.73
N HIS A 260 -2.88 5.55 -13.31
CA HIS A 260 -1.51 5.17 -12.96
C HIS A 260 -0.56 6.36 -13.08
N LYS A 261 -0.65 7.13 -14.18
CA LYS A 261 0.18 8.33 -14.38
C LYS A 261 -0.09 9.41 -13.35
N PHE A 262 -1.36 9.62 -12.97
CA PHE A 262 -1.74 10.58 -11.93
C PHE A 262 -1.13 10.21 -10.57
N TYR A 263 -1.25 8.95 -10.16
CA TYR A 263 -0.67 8.47 -8.91
C TYR A 263 0.85 8.51 -8.93
N ASN A 264 1.50 8.12 -10.03
CA ASN A 264 2.95 8.25 -10.18
C ASN A 264 3.42 9.70 -9.98
N LEU A 265 2.74 10.70 -10.56
CA LEU A 265 3.08 12.11 -10.33
C LEU A 265 2.97 12.50 -8.85
N ALA A 266 1.91 12.06 -8.18
CA ALA A 266 1.70 12.35 -6.76
C ALA A 266 2.77 11.71 -5.87
N PHE A 267 2.95 10.40 -5.99
CA PHE A 267 3.83 9.62 -5.12
C PHE A 267 5.32 9.78 -5.45
N ASN A 268 5.67 10.22 -6.68
CA ASN A 268 7.03 10.70 -6.96
C ASN A 268 7.35 11.97 -6.16
N CYS A 269 6.41 12.93 -6.07
CA CYS A 269 6.59 14.14 -5.25
C CYS A 269 6.73 13.81 -3.76
N GLU A 270 5.99 12.79 -3.29
CA GLU A 270 6.14 12.25 -1.94
C GLU A 270 7.56 11.72 -1.72
N SER A 271 8.00 10.80 -2.59
CA SER A 271 9.32 10.15 -2.51
C SER A 271 10.46 11.18 -2.52
N GLU A 272 10.42 12.17 -3.43
CA GLU A 272 11.39 13.27 -3.47
C GLU A 272 11.44 14.03 -2.14
N LYS A 273 10.27 14.27 -1.52
CA LYS A 273 10.20 15.01 -0.27
C LYS A 273 10.78 14.21 0.89
N ILE A 274 10.51 12.91 0.95
CA ILE A 274 11.10 11.99 1.93
C ILE A 274 12.62 11.94 1.75
N ASP A 275 13.13 11.89 0.52
CA ASP A 275 14.58 11.91 0.23
C ASP A 275 15.26 13.18 0.74
N VAL A 276 14.59 14.33 0.63
CA VAL A 276 15.08 15.59 1.22
C VAL A 276 15.19 15.50 2.75
N LEU A 277 14.22 14.85 3.42
CA LEU A 277 14.27 14.64 4.87
C LEU A 277 15.41 13.68 5.25
N ILE A 278 15.56 12.57 4.52
CA ILE A 278 16.65 11.60 4.72
C ILE A 278 18.02 12.29 4.57
N LYS A 279 18.22 13.10 3.52
CA LYS A 279 19.46 13.87 3.33
C LYS A 279 19.74 14.81 4.50
N ARG A 280 18.70 15.44 5.07
CA ARG A 280 18.84 16.28 6.29
C ARG A 280 19.24 15.45 7.50
N ILE A 281 18.60 14.30 7.73
CA ILE A 281 18.93 13.37 8.81
C ILE A 281 20.41 12.96 8.70
N LYS A 282 20.87 12.51 7.51
CA LYS A 282 22.28 12.17 7.27
C LYS A 282 23.24 13.32 7.61
N LYS A 283 22.86 14.56 7.30
CA LYS A 283 23.65 15.75 7.66
C LYS A 283 23.70 15.97 9.17
N TYR A 284 22.61 15.73 9.89
CA TYR A 284 22.57 15.85 11.34
C TYR A 284 23.44 14.78 12.02
N CYS A 285 23.44 13.54 11.53
CA CYS A 285 24.30 12.47 12.04
C CYS A 285 25.81 12.80 11.97
N LYS A 286 26.25 13.59 10.99
CA LYS A 286 27.66 13.97 10.79
C LYS A 286 28.15 15.11 11.68
N THR A 287 27.33 15.61 12.60
CA THR A 287 27.67 16.80 13.39
C THR A 287 28.52 16.41 14.60
N GLU A 288 29.74 16.94 14.68
CA GLU A 288 30.67 16.68 15.78
C GLU A 288 30.14 17.16 17.14
N GLU A 289 30.40 16.38 18.18
CA GLU A 289 30.01 16.63 19.59
C GLU A 289 30.65 17.90 20.18
N ASN A 290 31.74 18.40 19.58
CA ASN A 290 32.50 19.55 20.07
C ASN A 290 31.72 20.88 20.09
N LYS A 291 30.53 20.97 19.46
CA LYS A 291 29.64 22.15 19.51
C LYS A 291 28.36 21.86 20.28
N LYS A 292 28.42 21.88 21.62
CA LYS A 292 27.34 21.47 22.56
C LYS A 292 25.91 21.87 22.14
N ILE A 293 25.66 23.15 21.84
CA ILE A 293 24.29 23.63 21.50
C ILE A 293 23.83 23.13 20.12
N ARG A 294 24.70 23.19 19.11
CA ARG A 294 24.37 22.79 17.73
C ARG A 294 24.11 21.28 17.66
N TYR A 295 24.88 20.49 18.41
CA TYR A 295 24.67 19.06 18.53
C TYR A 295 23.30 18.73 19.15
N ILE A 296 22.92 19.38 20.26
CA ILE A 296 21.61 19.18 20.91
C ILE A 296 20.45 19.49 19.93
N ILE A 297 20.51 20.62 19.23
CA ILE A 297 19.46 21.00 18.25
C ILE A 297 19.38 19.97 17.12
N HIS A 298 20.53 19.54 16.59
CA HIS A 298 20.57 18.54 15.52
C HIS A 298 20.06 17.17 15.98
N ALA A 299 20.33 16.75 17.22
CA ALA A 299 19.80 15.52 17.79
C ALA A 299 18.26 15.56 17.91
N ILE A 300 17.70 16.68 18.40
CA ILE A 300 16.24 16.86 18.47
C ILE A 300 15.62 16.82 17.08
N LEU A 301 16.20 17.54 16.12
CA LEU A 301 15.70 17.56 14.74
C LEU A 301 15.82 16.20 14.07
N LEU A 302 16.90 15.45 14.31
CA LEU A 302 17.08 14.09 13.81
C LEU A 302 15.93 13.20 14.27
N LYS A 303 15.68 13.15 15.59
CA LYS A 303 14.61 12.34 16.18
C LYS A 303 13.24 12.72 15.63
N ARG A 304 12.94 14.03 15.55
CA ARG A 304 11.67 14.54 15.01
C ARG A 304 11.45 14.22 13.54
N ASN A 305 12.49 14.29 12.71
CA ASN A 305 12.35 13.91 11.30
C ASN A 305 12.10 12.40 11.15
N LEU A 306 12.78 11.56 11.95
CA LEU A 306 12.52 10.11 11.99
C LEU A 306 11.09 9.80 12.46
N ASP A 307 10.61 10.45 13.53
CA ASP A 307 9.24 10.31 14.03
C ASP A 307 8.21 10.66 12.96
N ILE A 308 8.42 11.74 12.20
CA ILE A 308 7.48 12.15 11.15
C ILE A 308 7.45 11.15 10.01
N ILE A 309 8.61 10.64 9.56
CA ILE A 309 8.66 9.61 8.52
C ILE A 309 7.95 8.34 9.01
N TYR A 310 8.20 7.94 10.26
CA TYR A 310 7.53 6.81 10.88
C TYR A 310 6.00 7.00 10.86
N TRP A 311 5.49 8.07 11.47
CA TRP A 311 4.05 8.33 11.55
C TRP A 311 3.41 8.52 10.17
N TYR A 312 4.14 9.09 9.22
CA TYR A 312 3.69 9.23 7.85
C TYR A 312 3.31 7.88 7.22
N TYR A 313 4.22 6.90 7.24
CA TYR A 313 3.94 5.58 6.69
C TYR A 313 2.83 4.86 7.44
N ILE A 314 2.75 5.00 8.77
CA ILE A 314 1.67 4.40 9.56
C ILE A 314 0.30 4.93 9.13
N TYR A 315 0.14 6.26 9.03
CA TYR A 315 -1.13 6.86 8.66
C TYR A 315 -1.46 6.66 7.18
N LYS A 316 -0.47 6.76 6.28
CA LYS A 316 -0.63 6.46 4.84
C LYS A 316 -1.18 5.05 4.63
N TRP A 317 -0.57 4.02 5.21
CA TRP A 317 -1.02 2.64 5.02
C TRP A 317 -2.29 2.30 5.79
N SER A 318 -2.58 3.01 6.89
CA SER A 318 -3.88 2.92 7.58
C SER A 318 -5.03 3.40 6.69
N ILE A 319 -4.87 4.55 6.01
CA ILE A 319 -5.93 5.07 5.14
C ILE A 319 -6.01 4.29 3.82
N LEU A 320 -4.88 3.92 3.21
CA LEU A 320 -4.86 3.10 1.99
C LEU A 320 -5.56 1.75 2.17
N ASN A 321 -5.49 1.14 3.36
CA ASN A 321 -6.21 -0.12 3.60
C ASN A 321 -7.75 0.06 3.56
N ARG A 322 -8.25 1.26 3.91
CA ARG A 322 -9.69 1.57 3.95
C ARG A 322 -10.23 2.07 2.61
N LEU A 323 -9.36 2.66 1.79
CA LEU A 323 -9.75 3.23 0.50
C LEU A 323 -9.86 2.14 -0.57
N LYS A 324 -10.70 2.39 -1.57
CA LYS A 324 -10.82 1.54 -2.76
C LYS A 324 -9.74 1.94 -3.76
N VAL A 325 -8.52 1.47 -3.52
CA VAL A 325 -7.36 1.69 -4.41
C VAL A 325 -7.31 0.59 -5.47
N MET A 326 -6.91 0.94 -6.69
CA MET A 326 -6.68 -0.04 -7.76
C MET A 326 -5.61 -1.07 -7.34
N PRO A 327 -5.80 -2.37 -7.59
CA PRO A 327 -4.87 -3.41 -7.15
C PRO A 327 -3.43 -3.26 -7.63
N THR A 328 -3.21 -2.90 -8.90
CA THR A 328 -1.85 -2.66 -9.42
C THR A 328 -1.17 -1.51 -8.68
N GLU A 329 -1.93 -0.47 -8.36
CA GLU A 329 -1.42 0.73 -7.68
C GLU A 329 -1.08 0.46 -6.21
N ILE A 330 -1.88 -0.31 -5.49
CA ILE A 330 -1.53 -0.67 -4.11
C ILE A 330 -0.26 -1.54 -4.07
N VAL A 331 -0.07 -2.44 -5.04
CA VAL A 331 1.16 -3.25 -5.16
C VAL A 331 2.37 -2.37 -5.47
N ASN A 332 2.25 -1.46 -6.45
CA ASN A 332 3.31 -0.53 -6.82
C ASN A 332 3.72 0.39 -5.66
N LEU A 333 2.74 0.87 -4.89
CA LEU A 333 2.98 1.65 -3.68
C LEU A 333 3.69 0.81 -2.62
N ALA A 334 3.27 -0.44 -2.41
CA ALA A 334 3.92 -1.34 -1.46
C ALA A 334 5.39 -1.56 -1.84
N ILE A 335 5.68 -1.88 -3.11
CA ILE A 335 7.04 -2.05 -3.63
C ILE A 335 7.89 -0.81 -3.36
N THR A 336 7.39 0.37 -3.77
CA THR A 336 8.13 1.64 -3.68
C THR A 336 8.42 2.02 -2.22
N ASP A 337 7.39 1.93 -1.36
CA ASP A 337 7.53 2.29 0.05
C ASP A 337 8.42 1.31 0.81
N LEU A 338 8.33 0.01 0.51
CA LEU A 338 9.18 -1.03 1.12
C LEU A 338 10.65 -0.85 0.73
N TRP A 339 10.96 -0.56 -0.53
CA TRP A 339 12.32 -0.22 -0.95
C TRP A 339 12.84 1.01 -0.22
N LYS A 340 12.02 2.07 -0.12
CA LYS A 340 12.41 3.29 0.59
C LYS A 340 12.65 3.04 2.07
N LEU A 341 11.79 2.25 2.72
CA LEU A 341 11.96 1.87 4.12
C LEU A 341 13.20 1.01 4.34
N LEU A 342 13.50 0.09 3.42
CA LEU A 342 14.72 -0.70 3.43
C LEU A 342 15.97 0.17 3.30
N ASP A 343 15.95 1.20 2.44
CA ASP A 343 17.05 2.17 2.32
C ASP A 343 17.25 2.97 3.60
N ILE A 344 16.18 3.47 4.20
CA ILE A 344 16.21 4.16 5.50
C ILE A 344 16.81 3.23 6.57
N GLU A 345 16.38 1.97 6.60
CA GLU A 345 16.92 0.99 7.53
C GLU A 345 18.43 0.78 7.32
N ASN A 346 18.89 0.61 6.08
CA ASN A 346 20.32 0.46 5.78
C ASN A 346 21.15 1.66 6.24
N ASP A 347 20.61 2.87 6.06
CA ASP A 347 21.29 4.10 6.41
C ASP A 347 21.36 4.33 7.93
N PHE A 348 20.33 3.91 8.67
CA PHE A 348 20.15 4.32 10.08
C PHE A 348 20.03 3.17 11.07
N TYR A 349 20.17 1.90 10.68
CA TYR A 349 20.00 0.74 11.57
C TYR A 349 20.80 0.82 12.88
N ARG A 350 22.02 1.38 12.83
CA ARG A 350 22.89 1.55 14.01
C ARG A 350 22.51 2.73 14.91
N SER A 351 21.59 3.59 14.49
CA SER A 351 21.12 4.74 15.27
C SER A 351 20.15 4.28 16.36
N LYS A 352 20.42 4.66 17.60
CA LYS A 352 19.54 4.37 18.74
C LYS A 352 18.15 5.01 18.57
N ASP A 353 18.10 6.27 18.11
CA ASP A 353 16.83 6.96 17.85
C ASP A 353 16.02 6.23 16.77
N TYR A 354 16.67 5.71 15.73
CA TYR A 354 15.99 4.93 14.70
C TYR A 354 15.42 3.63 15.26
N GLN A 355 16.21 2.86 16.02
CA GLN A 355 15.73 1.63 16.65
C GLN A 355 14.58 1.90 17.63
N ASP A 356 14.68 2.94 18.45
CA ASP A 356 13.63 3.30 19.42
C ASP A 356 12.30 3.67 18.75
N ILE A 357 12.36 4.27 17.55
CA ILE A 357 11.16 4.72 16.81
C ILE A 357 10.59 3.60 15.94
N PHE A 358 11.42 2.96 15.11
CA PHE A 358 10.97 2.02 14.07
C PHE A 358 10.85 0.57 14.58
N TRP A 359 11.74 0.14 15.49
CA TRP A 359 11.79 -1.24 15.96
C TRP A 359 10.89 -1.46 17.19
N LYS A 360 9.62 -1.75 16.92
CA LYS A 360 8.61 -2.00 17.96
C LYS A 360 8.31 -3.48 18.10
N ILE A 361 7.84 -3.88 19.28
CA ILE A 361 7.33 -5.23 19.51
C ILE A 361 6.04 -5.39 18.70
N CYS A 362 6.06 -6.25 17.70
CA CYS A 362 4.93 -6.50 16.81
C CYS A 362 4.02 -7.60 17.41
N ASN A 363 3.27 -7.25 18.45
CA ASN A 363 2.16 -8.07 18.92
C ASN A 363 0.92 -7.63 18.14
N GLY A 364 0.34 -8.52 17.32
CA GLY A 364 -0.83 -8.23 16.48
C GLY A 364 -1.80 -7.26 17.13
N ASP A 365 -1.92 -6.07 16.52
CA ASP A 365 -2.72 -4.91 16.88
C ASP A 365 -3.24 -4.84 18.33
N ILE A 366 -2.37 -4.54 19.28
CA ILE A 366 -2.81 -3.99 20.56
C ILE A 366 -3.02 -2.49 20.39
N LYS A 367 -4.25 -2.13 19.99
CA LYS A 367 -4.88 -0.79 20.06
C LYS A 367 -4.57 0.17 18.91
N SER A 368 -5.47 0.12 17.91
CA SER A 368 -5.99 1.20 17.05
C SER A 368 -5.87 0.88 15.56
N VAL A 369 -7.02 0.93 14.89
CA VAL A 369 -7.30 0.55 13.49
C VAL A 369 -7.50 -0.96 13.30
N ARG A 370 -8.77 -1.38 13.49
CA ARG A 370 -9.25 -2.77 13.39
C ARG A 370 -8.88 -3.41 12.03
N LEU A 371 -7.96 -4.37 12.04
CA LEU A 371 -7.93 -5.46 11.05
C LEU A 371 -9.14 -6.38 11.27
N SER A 372 -9.67 -6.94 10.20
CA SER A 372 -11.00 -7.58 10.18
C SER A 372 -11.02 -9.00 10.74
N ARG A 373 -9.85 -9.59 11.02
CA ARG A 373 -9.74 -10.97 11.50
C ARG A 373 -8.79 -11.10 12.69
N PRO A 374 -9.19 -11.80 13.76
CA PRO A 374 -8.25 -12.22 14.79
C PRO A 374 -7.39 -13.35 14.20
N TYR A 375 -6.14 -13.04 13.86
CA TYR A 375 -5.19 -14.08 13.48
C TYR A 375 -4.94 -15.00 14.69
N ASN A 376 -4.98 -16.31 14.46
CA ASN A 376 -4.83 -17.29 15.53
C ASN A 376 -3.47 -17.13 16.22
N LYS A 377 -3.53 -17.02 17.55
CA LYS A 377 -2.41 -16.97 18.48
C LYS A 377 -1.57 -18.24 18.36
N SER A 378 -0.44 -18.20 17.66
CA SER A 378 0.63 -19.16 17.86
C SER A 378 1.97 -18.43 17.96
N ASN A 379 2.51 -18.45 19.18
CA ASN A 379 3.80 -17.90 19.64
C ASN A 379 3.92 -16.37 19.67
N ARG A 380 3.79 -15.84 20.89
CA ARG A 380 4.28 -14.50 21.27
C ARG A 380 5.79 -14.51 21.20
N ASP A 381 6.30 -14.32 20.02
CA ASP A 381 7.67 -13.89 19.87
C ASP A 381 7.69 -12.39 20.20
N ASN A 382 8.34 -12.01 21.31
CA ASN A 382 8.69 -10.61 21.64
C ASN A 382 9.72 -10.05 20.63
N ILE A 383 9.61 -10.42 19.35
CA ILE A 383 10.52 -10.01 18.29
C ILE A 383 10.16 -8.58 17.91
N LYS A 384 11.11 -7.68 18.14
CA LYS A 384 11.05 -6.34 17.58
C LYS A 384 11.27 -6.42 16.08
N ARG A 385 10.47 -5.68 15.31
CA ARG A 385 10.64 -5.54 13.86
C ARG A 385 10.42 -4.09 13.47
N ASN A 386 10.91 -3.71 12.29
CA ASN A 386 10.53 -2.44 11.67
C ASN A 386 9.01 -2.41 11.47
N TYR A 387 8.33 -1.59 12.27
CA TYR A 387 6.88 -1.59 12.34
C TYR A 387 6.25 -1.02 11.07
N CYS A 388 6.90 -0.06 10.38
CA CYS A 388 6.38 0.44 9.11
C CYS A 388 6.32 -0.66 8.06
N ILE A 389 7.41 -1.44 7.91
CA ILE A 389 7.46 -2.60 7.02
C ILE A 389 6.40 -3.63 7.41
N TYR A 390 6.31 -3.94 8.70
CA TYR A 390 5.30 -4.87 9.22
C TYR A 390 3.86 -4.45 8.88
N ARG A 391 3.56 -3.14 8.95
CA ARG A 391 2.23 -2.61 8.60
C ARG A 391 1.90 -2.76 7.13
N ILE A 392 2.86 -2.49 6.23
CA ILE A 392 2.66 -2.72 4.78
C ILE A 392 2.43 -4.21 4.52
N TYR A 393 3.25 -5.06 5.13
CA TYR A 393 3.11 -6.52 5.05
C TYR A 393 1.71 -6.98 5.48
N LEU A 394 1.16 -6.50 6.60
CA LEU A 394 -0.18 -6.87 7.06
C LEU A 394 -1.28 -6.46 6.08
N VAL A 395 -1.21 -5.24 5.54
CA VAL A 395 -2.17 -4.79 4.52
C VAL A 395 -2.10 -5.70 3.31
N MET A 396 -0.89 -5.98 2.82
CA MET A 396 -0.71 -6.83 1.64
C MET A 396 -1.11 -8.28 1.89
N LEU A 397 -0.93 -8.81 3.10
CA LEU A 397 -1.41 -10.12 3.53
C LEU A 397 -2.94 -10.22 3.34
N GLU A 398 -3.70 -9.24 3.85
CA GLU A 398 -5.16 -9.20 3.67
C GLU A 398 -5.55 -9.10 2.19
N LYS A 399 -4.80 -8.35 1.37
CA LYS A 399 -5.08 -8.23 -0.06
C LYS A 399 -4.81 -9.51 -0.84
N VAL A 400 -3.71 -10.23 -0.59
CA VAL A 400 -3.39 -11.47 -1.30
C VAL A 400 -4.28 -12.64 -0.89
N GLU A 401 -4.90 -12.59 0.30
CA GLU A 401 -5.95 -13.55 0.69
C GLU A 401 -7.25 -13.36 -0.10
N ASP A 402 -7.53 -12.16 -0.62
CA ASP A 402 -8.72 -11.88 -1.42
C ASP A 402 -8.49 -12.23 -2.90
N ILE A 403 -9.13 -13.29 -3.36
CA ILE A 403 -9.04 -13.72 -4.77
C ILE A 403 -9.53 -12.65 -5.75
N ASN A 404 -10.48 -11.79 -5.35
CA ASN A 404 -10.99 -10.73 -6.23
C ASN A 404 -9.95 -9.63 -6.46
N PHE A 405 -9.09 -9.40 -5.46
CA PHE A 405 -7.95 -8.51 -5.58
C PHE A 405 -6.95 -9.05 -6.60
N LEU A 406 -6.59 -10.34 -6.48
CA LEU A 406 -5.66 -11.00 -7.40
C LEU A 406 -6.19 -11.05 -8.84
N ASN A 407 -7.49 -11.30 -9.03
CA ASN A 407 -8.13 -11.27 -10.36
C ASN A 407 -8.00 -9.95 -11.10
N GLN A 408 -7.96 -8.85 -10.36
CA GLN A 408 -7.81 -7.52 -10.93
C GLN A 408 -6.35 -7.19 -11.28
N LEU A 409 -5.38 -7.94 -10.72
CA LEU A 409 -3.98 -7.87 -11.13
C LEU A 409 -3.84 -8.61 -12.46
N LYS A 410 -4.01 -7.91 -13.58
CA LYS A 410 -3.92 -8.49 -14.94
C LYS A 410 -2.57 -9.16 -15.23
N ASN A 411 -1.51 -8.83 -14.48
CA ASN A 411 -0.14 -9.31 -14.70
C ASN A 411 0.48 -9.85 -13.40
N PRO A 412 0.81 -11.16 -13.31
CA PRO A 412 1.46 -11.72 -12.13
C PRO A 412 2.87 -11.19 -11.85
N LYS A 413 3.53 -10.53 -12.83
CA LYS A 413 4.85 -9.91 -12.61
C LYS A 413 4.83 -8.86 -11.50
N ASP A 414 3.73 -8.15 -11.33
CA ASP A 414 3.59 -7.12 -10.29
C ASP A 414 3.76 -7.74 -8.89
N ILE A 415 3.21 -8.94 -8.68
CA ILE A 415 3.40 -9.71 -7.44
C ILE A 415 4.81 -10.26 -7.32
N MET A 416 5.47 -10.63 -8.42
CA MET A 416 6.86 -11.09 -8.38
C MET A 416 7.81 -9.98 -7.90
N ASP A 417 7.63 -8.76 -8.39
CA ASP A 417 8.42 -7.61 -7.96
C ASP A 417 8.19 -7.33 -6.47
N PHE A 418 6.94 -7.43 -5.99
CA PHE A 418 6.61 -7.34 -4.58
C PHE A 418 7.27 -8.43 -3.72
N LEU A 419 7.21 -9.68 -4.15
CA LEU A 419 7.87 -10.81 -3.47
C LEU A 419 9.39 -10.61 -3.40
N ASN A 420 10.00 -10.06 -4.45
CA ASN A 420 11.43 -9.77 -4.47
C ASN A 420 11.81 -8.74 -3.38
N VAL A 421 11.04 -7.65 -3.22
CA VAL A 421 11.32 -6.67 -2.16
C VAL A 421 11.22 -7.29 -0.77
N LEU A 422 10.20 -8.12 -0.52
CA LEU A 422 10.04 -8.81 0.75
C LEU A 422 11.21 -9.76 1.04
N ASN A 423 11.70 -10.46 0.03
CA ASN A 423 12.85 -11.36 0.16
C ASN A 423 14.13 -10.59 0.51
N GLU A 424 14.36 -9.42 -0.08
CA GLU A 424 15.50 -8.56 0.25
C GLU A 424 15.42 -7.99 1.68
N ILE A 425 14.21 -7.73 2.17
CA ILE A 425 13.98 -7.37 3.58
C ILE A 425 14.29 -8.56 4.49
N ASP A 426 13.77 -9.75 4.16
CA ASP A 426 13.95 -10.96 4.98
C ASP A 426 15.42 -11.42 5.06
N LYS A 427 16.23 -11.17 4.03
CA LYS A 427 17.69 -11.42 4.09
C LYS A 427 18.41 -10.62 5.18
N LYS A 428 17.86 -9.46 5.59
CA LYS A 428 18.47 -8.58 6.60
C LYS A 428 17.86 -8.74 7.98
N GLY A 429 16.57 -9.05 8.05
CA GLY A 429 15.88 -9.27 9.31
C GLY A 429 16.23 -10.63 9.91
N GLU A 430 16.90 -10.64 11.07
CA GLU A 430 16.97 -11.87 11.88
C GLU A 430 15.53 -12.31 12.23
N ASN A 431 15.07 -13.41 11.61
CA ASN A 431 13.77 -14.04 11.84
C ASN A 431 12.53 -13.35 11.23
N SER A 432 12.67 -12.46 10.23
CA SER A 432 11.48 -12.06 9.44
C SER A 432 11.18 -13.10 8.35
N LYS A 433 9.89 -13.42 8.20
CA LYS A 433 9.36 -14.41 7.25
C LYS A 433 8.26 -13.79 6.38
N TYR A 434 8.39 -12.51 6.04
CA TYR A 434 7.37 -11.78 5.29
C TYR A 434 7.16 -12.37 3.90
N PHE A 435 8.25 -12.61 3.18
CA PHE A 435 8.24 -13.23 1.86
C PHE A 435 7.63 -14.63 1.91
N SER A 436 8.16 -15.48 2.79
CA SER A 436 7.68 -16.87 2.96
C SER A 436 6.18 -16.94 3.27
N SER A 437 5.67 -16.04 4.12
CA SER A 437 4.25 -16.02 4.49
C SER A 437 3.34 -15.64 3.32
N ILE A 438 3.66 -14.56 2.59
CA ILE A 438 2.88 -14.11 1.43
C ILE A 438 2.96 -15.16 0.31
N PHE A 439 4.16 -15.66 0.04
CA PHE A 439 4.39 -16.67 -0.97
C PHE A 439 3.58 -17.94 -0.69
N SER A 440 3.58 -18.42 0.56
CA SER A 440 2.82 -19.62 0.96
C SER A 440 1.32 -19.48 0.67
N ILE A 441 0.73 -18.31 0.94
CA ILE A 441 -0.70 -18.05 0.67
C ILE A 441 -0.98 -18.10 -0.84
N LEU A 442 -0.18 -17.38 -1.63
CA LEU A 442 -0.32 -17.36 -3.09
C LEU A 442 -0.15 -18.76 -3.69
N PHE A 443 0.86 -19.50 -3.21
CA PHE A 443 1.17 -20.84 -3.69
C PHE A 443 0.07 -21.84 -3.31
N LEU A 444 -0.47 -21.76 -2.09
CA LEU A 444 -1.61 -22.60 -1.67
C LEU A 444 -2.85 -22.39 -2.55
N GLN A 445 -3.09 -21.17 -3.04
CA GLN A 445 -4.21 -20.92 -3.95
C GLN A 445 -4.03 -21.58 -5.32
N THR A 446 -2.80 -21.93 -5.74
CA THR A 446 -2.54 -22.62 -7.03
C THR A 446 -3.00 -24.08 -7.07
N ILE A 447 -3.20 -24.67 -5.89
CA ILE A 447 -3.57 -26.08 -5.73
C ILE A 447 -4.98 -26.24 -5.19
N ASP A 448 -5.62 -25.15 -4.75
CA ASP A 448 -7.00 -25.15 -4.30
C ASP A 448 -7.95 -25.27 -5.50
N ARG A 449 -8.76 -26.35 -5.50
CA ARG A 449 -9.75 -26.62 -6.56
C ARG A 449 -10.72 -25.46 -6.79
N LYS A 450 -11.00 -24.65 -5.75
CA LYS A 450 -11.90 -23.49 -5.85
C LYS A 450 -11.41 -22.46 -6.86
N TYR A 451 -10.12 -22.38 -7.11
CA TYR A 451 -9.50 -21.35 -7.96
C TYR A 451 -8.92 -21.90 -9.27
N LYS A 452 -9.28 -23.14 -9.66
CA LYS A 452 -8.76 -23.80 -10.86
C LYS A 452 -9.02 -23.03 -12.16
N ASP A 453 -10.14 -22.31 -12.24
CA ASP A 453 -10.53 -21.54 -13.42
C ASP A 453 -10.12 -20.06 -13.34
N ASN A 454 -9.26 -19.71 -12.39
CA ASN A 454 -8.82 -18.34 -12.17
C ASN A 454 -7.61 -17.99 -13.05
N ASP A 455 -7.74 -16.97 -13.91
CA ASP A 455 -6.70 -16.57 -14.87
C ASP A 455 -5.40 -16.13 -14.21
N PHE A 456 -5.49 -15.39 -13.11
CA PHE A 456 -4.31 -14.94 -12.36
C PHE A 456 -3.57 -16.13 -11.77
N ILE A 457 -4.30 -17.02 -11.07
CA ILE A 457 -3.72 -18.21 -10.42
C ILE A 457 -3.12 -19.16 -11.45
N ASN A 458 -3.79 -19.37 -12.58
CA ASN A 458 -3.26 -20.18 -13.68
C ASN A 458 -1.98 -19.59 -14.26
N SER A 459 -1.92 -18.28 -14.43
CA SER A 459 -0.72 -17.57 -14.90
C SER A 459 0.42 -17.66 -13.88
N PHE A 460 0.11 -17.48 -12.59
CA PHE A 460 1.07 -17.62 -11.49
C PHE A 460 1.60 -19.06 -11.38
N SER A 461 0.74 -20.07 -11.48
CA SER A 461 1.11 -21.50 -11.46
C SER A 461 2.05 -21.88 -12.62
N LYS A 462 1.81 -21.34 -13.83
CA LYS A 462 2.71 -21.49 -14.97
C LYS A 462 4.07 -20.86 -14.70
N MET A 463 4.13 -19.66 -14.12
CA MET A 463 5.39 -19.01 -13.73
C MET A 463 6.14 -19.82 -12.67
N MET A 464 5.42 -20.37 -11.68
CA MET A 464 6.01 -21.26 -10.69
C MET A 464 6.57 -22.54 -11.31
N SER A 465 6.16 -22.92 -12.52
CA SER A 465 6.70 -24.08 -13.24
C SER A 465 7.89 -23.76 -14.14
N ASP A 466 8.27 -22.48 -14.27
CA ASP A 466 9.36 -22.05 -15.15
C ASP A 466 10.73 -22.49 -14.61
N LYS A 467 11.53 -23.09 -15.51
CA LYS A 467 12.90 -23.52 -15.24
C LYS A 467 13.84 -22.34 -14.98
N TYR A 468 13.57 -21.18 -15.57
CA TYR A 468 14.40 -19.97 -15.46
C TYR A 468 14.03 -19.06 -14.27
N MET A 469 13.11 -19.49 -13.40
CA MET A 469 12.73 -18.75 -12.20
C MET A 469 13.94 -18.51 -11.26
N GLN A 470 13.92 -17.38 -10.54
CA GLN A 470 14.96 -17.01 -9.58
C GLN A 470 15.09 -18.03 -8.44
N GLU A 471 16.31 -18.22 -7.92
CA GLU A 471 16.64 -19.32 -7.02
C GLU A 471 15.89 -19.27 -5.67
N TYR A 472 15.70 -18.07 -5.09
CA TYR A 472 14.97 -17.95 -3.82
C TYR A 472 13.51 -18.39 -3.94
N LEU A 473 12.86 -18.13 -5.07
CA LEU A 473 11.50 -18.60 -5.35
C LEU A 473 11.47 -20.12 -5.54
N LYS A 474 12.47 -20.69 -6.21
CA LYS A 474 12.58 -22.15 -6.38
C LYS A 474 12.70 -22.85 -5.03
N ASN A 475 13.56 -22.34 -4.17
CA ASN A 475 13.74 -22.85 -2.82
C ASN A 475 12.46 -22.74 -2.00
N GLU A 476 11.78 -21.58 -2.05
CA GLU A 476 10.54 -21.38 -1.30
C GLU A 476 9.38 -22.23 -1.83
N ARG A 477 9.27 -22.41 -3.15
CA ARG A 477 8.31 -23.32 -3.77
C ARG A 477 8.50 -24.75 -3.30
N VAL A 478 9.74 -25.24 -3.22
CA VAL A 478 10.05 -26.57 -2.70
C VAL A 478 9.69 -26.68 -1.22
N ASN A 479 10.07 -25.69 -0.41
CA ASN A 479 9.74 -25.63 1.01
C ASN A 479 8.22 -25.62 1.25
N CYS A 480 7.47 -24.78 0.52
CA CYS A 480 6.02 -24.71 0.61
C CYS A 480 5.38 -26.03 0.20
N SER A 481 5.80 -26.60 -0.94
CA SER A 481 5.25 -27.88 -1.40
C SER A 481 5.45 -28.98 -0.36
N LYS A 482 6.64 -29.02 0.24
CA LYS A 482 6.98 -29.97 1.30
C LYS A 482 6.15 -29.74 2.56
N ASN A 483 6.05 -28.50 3.03
CA ASN A 483 5.28 -28.15 4.22
C ASN A 483 3.79 -28.46 4.07
N ILE A 484 3.24 -28.22 2.87
CA ILE A 484 1.84 -28.52 2.55
C ILE A 484 1.60 -30.02 2.67
N LEU A 485 2.45 -30.87 2.08
CA LEU A 485 2.27 -32.32 2.19
C LEU A 485 2.58 -32.85 3.61
N LEU A 486 3.56 -32.26 4.31
CA LEU A 486 3.89 -32.58 5.71
C LEU A 486 2.87 -32.03 6.73
N SER A 487 1.86 -31.28 6.31
CA SER A 487 0.77 -30.85 7.21
C SER A 487 -0.19 -31.99 7.54
N GLY A 488 -0.24 -33.02 6.69
CA GLY A 488 -1.21 -34.12 6.82
C GLY A 488 -2.64 -33.73 6.42
N GLU A 489 -2.90 -32.46 6.06
CA GLU A 489 -4.16 -32.00 5.47
C GLU A 489 -4.33 -32.46 4.01
N TYR A 490 -3.92 -33.71 3.75
CA TYR A 490 -4.30 -34.51 2.60
C TYR A 490 -5.81 -34.81 2.74
N SER A 491 -6.62 -33.82 2.40
CA SER A 491 -8.07 -33.93 2.32
C SER A 491 -8.45 -33.97 0.85
N GLU A 492 -9.21 -34.98 0.45
CA GLU A 492 -9.80 -35.10 -0.90
C GLU A 492 -10.71 -33.90 -1.25
N VAL A 493 -11.06 -33.08 -0.26
CA VAL A 493 -11.80 -31.82 -0.41
C VAL A 493 -10.90 -30.69 -0.94
N LEU A 494 -9.61 -30.68 -0.58
CA LEU A 494 -8.67 -29.59 -0.88
C LEU A 494 -7.76 -29.87 -2.09
N MET A 495 -7.35 -31.12 -2.31
CA MET A 495 -6.32 -31.47 -3.31
C MET A 495 -6.81 -32.57 -4.27
N ASP A 496 -6.71 -32.36 -5.59
CA ASP A 496 -6.84 -33.46 -6.56
C ASP A 496 -5.49 -34.11 -6.87
N ASN A 497 -5.55 -35.20 -7.62
CA ASN A 497 -4.40 -35.91 -8.17
C ASN A 497 -3.47 -34.97 -8.97
N ASN A 498 -4.01 -33.95 -9.64
CA ASN A 498 -3.19 -32.98 -10.37
C ASN A 498 -2.40 -32.08 -9.41
N ALA A 499 -3.00 -31.65 -8.32
CA ALA A 499 -2.33 -30.88 -7.28
C ALA A 499 -1.19 -31.68 -6.63
N LEU A 500 -1.38 -32.98 -6.37
CA LEU A 500 -0.31 -33.84 -5.88
C LEU A 500 0.87 -33.92 -6.86
N ASP A 501 0.62 -34.22 -8.15
CA ASP A 501 1.68 -34.28 -9.17
C ASP A 501 2.41 -32.94 -9.29
N TYR A 502 1.66 -31.83 -9.25
CA TYR A 502 2.21 -30.48 -9.29
C TYR A 502 3.18 -30.21 -8.13
N LEU A 503 2.81 -30.56 -6.89
CA LEU A 503 3.67 -30.36 -5.72
C LEU A 503 4.93 -31.23 -5.77
N LEU A 504 4.80 -32.49 -6.20
CA LEU A 504 5.92 -33.43 -6.28
C LEU A 504 6.90 -33.09 -7.39
N MET A 505 6.43 -32.48 -8.49
CA MET A 505 7.26 -32.07 -9.62
C MET A 505 8.46 -31.20 -9.23
N PHE A 506 8.36 -30.45 -8.15
CA PHE A 506 9.40 -29.50 -7.72
C PHE A 506 10.43 -30.10 -6.78
N MET A 507 10.14 -31.23 -6.15
CA MET A 507 10.97 -31.81 -5.08
C MET A 507 12.08 -32.69 -5.61
N LYS A 508 13.19 -32.75 -4.86
CA LYS A 508 14.22 -33.78 -5.05
C LYS A 508 13.74 -35.12 -4.48
N LEU A 509 14.36 -36.20 -4.94
CA LEU A 509 14.02 -37.56 -4.53
C LEU A 509 14.02 -37.75 -3.01
N GLU A 510 14.99 -37.17 -2.30
CA GLU A 510 15.06 -37.24 -0.83
C GLU A 510 13.81 -36.64 -0.16
N ASP A 511 13.37 -35.48 -0.62
CA ASP A 511 12.21 -34.81 -0.04
C ASP A 511 10.90 -35.54 -0.41
N ILE A 512 10.82 -36.15 -1.60
CA ILE A 512 9.69 -37.01 -1.99
C ILE A 512 9.57 -38.22 -1.06
N ILE A 513 10.68 -38.94 -0.79
CA ILE A 513 10.69 -40.12 0.10
C ILE A 513 10.29 -39.72 1.52
N LEU A 514 10.83 -38.61 2.03
CA LEU A 514 10.49 -38.07 3.34
C LEU A 514 8.99 -37.79 3.46
N VAL A 515 8.42 -37.10 2.47
CA VAL A 515 7.00 -36.75 2.47
C VAL A 515 6.12 -38.00 2.29
N LEU A 516 6.46 -38.92 1.40
CA LEU A 516 5.74 -40.19 1.23
C LEU A 516 5.65 -40.96 2.55
N THR A 517 6.79 -41.10 3.24
CA THR A 517 6.89 -41.79 4.54
C THR A 517 6.00 -41.12 5.59
N PHE A 518 6.02 -39.79 5.64
CA PHE A 518 5.13 -39.02 6.51
C PHE A 518 3.65 -39.26 6.19
N CYS A 519 3.25 -39.14 4.92
CA CYS A 519 1.85 -39.26 4.49
C CYS A 519 1.28 -40.63 4.83
N LEU A 520 2.05 -41.71 4.61
CA LEU A 520 1.64 -43.07 4.94
C LEU A 520 1.47 -43.28 6.46
N ALA A 521 2.38 -42.73 7.27
CA ALA A 521 2.27 -42.84 8.72
C ALA A 521 1.12 -41.99 9.30
N TYR A 522 0.92 -40.80 8.72
CA TYR A 522 -0.16 -39.91 9.09
C TYR A 522 -1.53 -40.50 8.72
N SER A 523 -1.66 -41.14 7.55
CA SER A 523 -2.91 -41.76 7.11
C SER A 523 -3.31 -42.92 8.03
N GLU A 524 -2.37 -43.77 8.43
CA GLU A 524 -2.59 -44.86 9.39
C GLU A 524 -3.09 -44.32 10.73
N ARG A 525 -2.41 -43.33 11.31
CA ARG A 525 -2.85 -42.72 12.58
C ARG A 525 -4.22 -42.07 12.48
N SER A 526 -4.54 -41.51 11.33
CA SER A 526 -5.82 -40.85 11.08
C SER A 526 -6.95 -41.83 10.72
N GLY A 527 -6.68 -43.15 10.67
CA GLY A 527 -7.65 -44.16 10.27
C GLY A 527 -8.12 -44.03 8.82
N LYS A 528 -7.30 -43.40 7.96
CA LYS A 528 -7.58 -43.23 6.53
C LYS A 528 -7.14 -44.47 5.75
N GLU A 529 -7.71 -44.65 4.56
CA GLU A 529 -7.25 -45.66 3.60
C GLU A 529 -5.77 -45.44 3.23
N VAL A 530 -5.09 -46.51 2.80
CA VAL A 530 -3.64 -46.51 2.53
C VAL A 530 -3.28 -45.50 1.43
N MET A 531 -3.79 -45.74 0.22
CA MET A 531 -3.49 -45.01 -1.00
C MET A 531 -4.40 -45.55 -2.11
N LYS A 532 -4.94 -44.66 -2.96
CA LYS A 532 -5.69 -45.07 -4.16
C LYS A 532 -4.76 -45.37 -5.33
N ILE A 533 -5.23 -46.14 -6.31
CA ILE A 533 -4.39 -46.54 -7.46
C ILE A 533 -3.94 -45.35 -8.30
N GLU A 534 -4.79 -44.32 -8.45
CA GLU A 534 -4.44 -43.11 -9.18
C GLU A 534 -3.36 -42.30 -8.46
N GLU A 535 -3.46 -42.22 -7.13
CA GLU A 535 -2.45 -41.57 -6.29
C GLU A 535 -1.11 -42.32 -6.38
N PHE A 536 -1.14 -43.66 -6.29
CA PHE A 536 0.05 -44.50 -6.42
C PHE A 536 0.79 -44.27 -7.74
N LYS A 537 0.05 -44.16 -8.86
CA LYS A 537 0.62 -43.87 -10.19
C LYS A 537 1.34 -42.53 -10.25
N ILE A 538 0.85 -41.52 -9.52
CA ILE A 538 1.50 -40.20 -9.44
C ILE A 538 2.81 -40.33 -8.68
N TRP A 539 2.80 -40.88 -7.47
CA TRP A 539 4.00 -41.11 -6.67
C TRP A 539 5.07 -41.87 -7.47
N LYS A 540 4.67 -42.96 -8.14
CA LYS A 540 5.55 -43.77 -8.99
C LYS A 540 6.17 -42.93 -10.11
N THR A 541 5.37 -42.11 -10.78
CA THR A 541 5.82 -41.24 -11.88
C THR A 541 6.79 -40.18 -11.40
N SER A 542 6.49 -39.53 -10.26
CA SER A 542 7.36 -38.50 -9.68
C SER A 542 8.70 -39.08 -9.22
N ILE A 543 8.69 -40.24 -8.55
CA ILE A 543 9.90 -40.95 -8.13
C ILE A 543 10.71 -41.38 -9.36
N TYR A 544 10.08 -41.99 -10.36
CA TYR A 544 10.76 -42.40 -11.59
C TYR A 544 11.43 -41.21 -12.31
N ARG A 545 10.72 -40.07 -12.42
CA ARG A 545 11.24 -38.84 -13.03
C ARG A 545 12.52 -38.35 -12.33
N GLN A 546 12.58 -38.42 -11.00
CA GLN A 546 13.76 -38.02 -10.23
C GLN A 546 14.85 -39.10 -10.24
N ASN A 547 14.49 -40.39 -10.27
CA ASN A 547 15.44 -41.50 -10.37
C ASN A 547 16.25 -41.47 -11.68
N LEU A 548 15.67 -40.98 -12.77
CA LEU A 548 16.40 -40.74 -14.03
C LEU A 548 17.54 -39.71 -13.90
N ILE A 549 17.50 -38.89 -12.84
CA ILE A 549 18.45 -37.80 -12.57
C ILE A 549 19.43 -38.20 -11.45
N GLY A 550 19.07 -39.12 -10.55
CA GLY A 550 19.93 -39.67 -9.51
C GLY A 550 19.45 -41.04 -9.02
N ASP A 551 20.36 -42.02 -8.96
CA ASP A 551 20.05 -43.39 -8.56
C ASP A 551 19.67 -43.49 -7.07
N ILE A 552 18.62 -44.26 -6.75
CA ILE A 552 18.24 -44.54 -5.35
C ILE A 552 19.35 -45.28 -4.60
N GLU A 553 20.19 -46.03 -5.32
CA GLU A 553 21.40 -46.66 -4.76
C GLU A 553 22.41 -45.61 -4.26
N ASN A 554 22.47 -44.42 -4.86
CA ASN A 554 23.36 -43.35 -4.38
C ASN A 554 22.87 -42.75 -3.06
N ILE A 555 21.56 -42.77 -2.80
CA ILE A 555 20.98 -42.27 -1.55
C ILE A 555 21.21 -43.26 -0.40
N ARG A 556 21.39 -44.55 -0.69
CA ARG A 556 21.65 -45.62 0.30
C ARG A 556 22.78 -45.28 1.27
N TYR A 557 23.84 -44.63 0.80
CA TYR A 557 25.04 -44.27 1.57
C TYR A 557 25.12 -42.79 1.96
N SER A 558 24.07 -42.01 1.70
CA SER A 558 24.05 -40.57 1.96
C SER A 558 23.58 -40.25 3.39
N GLU A 559 23.87 -39.03 3.87
CA GLU A 559 23.35 -38.50 5.14
C GLU A 559 21.81 -38.33 5.15
N PHE A 560 21.11 -38.68 4.06
CA PHE A 560 19.65 -38.63 3.95
C PHE A 560 18.95 -39.38 5.08
N LEU A 561 19.46 -40.55 5.48
CA LEU A 561 18.87 -41.33 6.58
C LEU A 561 18.85 -40.53 7.89
N CYS A 562 19.92 -39.78 8.18
CA CYS A 562 19.99 -38.89 9.34
C CYS A 562 18.99 -37.74 9.20
N LYS A 563 18.81 -37.18 8.00
CA LYS A 563 17.79 -36.13 7.73
C LYS A 563 16.36 -36.65 7.92
N LEU A 564 16.08 -37.89 7.51
CA LEU A 564 14.80 -38.58 7.69
C LEU A 564 14.53 -38.85 9.18
N CYS A 565 15.54 -39.37 9.88
CA CYS A 565 15.50 -39.69 11.31
C CYS A 565 15.56 -38.48 12.24
N ASN A 566 15.93 -37.29 11.76
CA ASN A 566 15.93 -36.06 12.57
C ASN A 566 14.70 -35.18 12.30
N ASN A 567 13.85 -35.57 11.36
CA ASN A 567 12.66 -34.78 11.03
C ASN A 567 11.59 -34.97 12.12
N SER A 568 11.34 -33.91 12.89
CA SER A 568 10.35 -33.93 13.99
C SER A 568 8.96 -34.38 13.55
N ASN A 569 8.55 -34.07 12.32
CA ASN A 569 7.24 -34.40 11.82
C ASN A 569 7.12 -35.91 11.55
N VAL A 570 8.18 -36.57 11.08
CA VAL A 570 8.18 -38.03 10.85
C VAL A 570 8.41 -38.79 12.14
N ASN A 571 9.36 -38.34 12.98
CA ASN A 571 9.67 -38.96 14.26
C ASN A 571 8.50 -38.97 15.25
N HIS A 572 7.55 -38.04 15.08
CA HIS A 572 6.33 -38.03 15.89
C HIS A 572 5.41 -39.23 15.58
N PHE A 573 5.51 -39.81 14.39
CA PHE A 573 4.68 -40.94 13.97
C PHE A 573 5.44 -42.26 13.92
N ILE A 574 6.73 -42.23 13.57
CA ILE A 574 7.58 -43.40 13.36
C ILE A 574 8.86 -43.26 14.18
N PHE A 575 9.27 -44.31 14.91
CA PHE A 575 10.54 -44.28 15.62
C PHE A 575 11.75 -44.42 14.70
N GLU A 576 12.84 -43.74 15.04
CA GLU A 576 14.13 -43.81 14.33
C GLU A 576 14.58 -45.26 14.07
N GLY A 577 14.42 -46.15 15.06
CA GLY A 577 14.76 -47.56 14.92
C GLY A 577 14.01 -48.26 13.77
N PHE A 578 12.72 -47.94 13.58
CA PHE A 578 11.94 -48.46 12.46
C PHE A 578 12.35 -47.81 11.13
N ILE A 579 12.64 -46.50 11.12
CA ILE A 579 13.08 -45.80 9.90
C ILE A 579 14.37 -46.43 9.36
N LYS A 580 15.36 -46.67 10.23
CA LYS A 580 16.63 -47.33 9.87
C LYS A 580 16.39 -48.73 9.30
N TRP A 581 15.60 -49.54 10.01
CA TRP A 581 15.26 -50.88 9.54
C TRP A 581 14.51 -50.86 8.21
N MET A 582 13.50 -49.99 8.06
CA MET A 582 12.71 -49.86 6.84
C MET A 582 13.62 -49.53 5.65
N TRP A 583 14.52 -48.55 5.82
CA TRP A 583 15.47 -48.18 4.78
C TRP A 583 16.48 -49.28 4.44
N ASP A 584 16.98 -50.03 5.41
CA ASP A 584 17.88 -51.16 5.12
C ASP A 584 17.14 -52.31 4.41
N SER A 585 15.86 -52.50 4.72
CA SER A 585 15.04 -53.59 4.22
C SER A 585 14.64 -53.44 2.74
N ILE A 586 14.51 -52.22 2.21
CA ILE A 586 14.11 -52.01 0.79
C ILE A 586 15.20 -52.49 -0.19
N PHE A 587 16.44 -52.66 0.27
CA PHE A 587 17.56 -53.16 -0.55
C PHE A 587 17.75 -54.69 -0.45
N LYS A 588 16.84 -55.40 0.21
CA LYS A 588 16.84 -56.87 0.37
C LYS A 588 15.54 -57.46 -0.15
N PRO A 589 15.50 -58.73 -0.58
CA PRO A 589 14.24 -59.43 -0.87
C PRO A 589 13.33 -59.48 0.36
N PHE A 590 12.01 -59.42 0.16
CA PHE A 590 11.05 -59.60 1.25
C PHE A 590 10.81 -61.11 1.47
N ASP A 591 11.44 -61.67 2.50
CA ASP A 591 11.37 -63.09 2.88
C ASP A 591 10.80 -63.29 4.29
N GLU A 592 10.73 -64.54 4.74
CA GLU A 592 10.23 -64.92 6.06
C GLU A 592 10.99 -64.18 7.19
N ASN A 593 12.31 -64.01 7.06
CA ASN A 593 13.13 -63.35 8.07
C ASN A 593 12.78 -61.86 8.18
N ILE A 594 12.68 -61.16 7.04
CA ILE A 594 12.29 -59.74 7.01
C ILE A 594 10.88 -59.56 7.58
N TYR A 595 9.94 -60.49 7.33
CA TYR A 595 8.61 -60.43 7.91
C TYR A 595 8.61 -60.69 9.42
N GLU A 596 9.38 -61.65 9.92
CA GLU A 596 9.54 -61.89 11.36
C GLU A 596 10.17 -60.69 12.08
N GLU A 597 11.18 -60.04 11.47
CA GLU A 597 11.74 -58.78 11.96
C GLU A 597 10.68 -57.66 12.02
N PHE A 598 9.87 -57.51 10.96
CA PHE A 598 8.79 -56.53 10.92
C PHE A 598 7.74 -56.75 12.03
N LEU A 599 7.38 -58.01 12.29
CA LEU A 599 6.46 -58.37 13.38
C LEU A 599 7.06 -58.06 14.74
N LYS A 600 8.34 -58.42 14.94
CA LYS A 600 9.06 -58.14 16.19
C LYS A 600 9.11 -56.64 16.49
N LEU A 601 9.41 -55.80 15.51
CA LEU A 601 9.38 -54.34 15.66
C LEU A 601 8.00 -53.81 16.06
N GLY A 602 6.92 -54.46 15.61
CA GLY A 602 5.56 -54.16 16.06
C GLY A 602 5.31 -54.54 17.52
N ASN A 603 5.73 -55.74 17.92
CA ASN A 603 5.59 -56.24 19.29
C ASN A 603 6.41 -55.42 20.30
N ASP A 604 7.61 -55.00 19.90
CA ASP A 604 8.50 -54.15 20.70
C ASP A 604 8.01 -52.68 20.75
N GLY A 605 6.93 -52.35 20.03
CA GLY A 605 6.34 -51.02 19.99
C GLY A 605 7.18 -49.98 19.24
N ILE A 606 8.19 -50.41 18.48
CA ILE A 606 9.09 -49.58 17.66
C ILE A 606 8.43 -49.23 16.30
N ARG A 607 7.62 -50.14 15.77
CA ARG A 607 6.77 -49.89 14.59
C ARG A 607 5.40 -49.40 15.06
N ARG A 608 5.24 -48.08 15.20
CA ARG A 608 3.94 -47.43 15.47
C ARG A 608 3.42 -46.74 14.21
N ASN A 609 2.10 -46.78 14.01
CA ASN A 609 1.41 -46.11 12.90
C ASN A 609 1.98 -46.46 11.51
N PHE A 610 2.44 -47.69 11.31
CA PHE A 610 2.95 -48.16 10.02
C PHE A 610 2.66 -49.66 9.85
N SER A 611 1.55 -49.97 9.18
CA SER A 611 1.13 -51.34 8.87
C SER A 611 1.83 -51.92 7.65
N LEU A 612 1.65 -53.23 7.41
CA LEU A 612 2.39 -53.96 6.38
C LEU A 612 2.04 -53.47 4.96
N ASP A 613 0.79 -53.13 4.70
CA ASP A 613 0.36 -52.51 3.44
C ASP A 613 1.08 -51.18 3.15
N ARG A 614 1.20 -50.26 4.12
CA ARG A 614 1.98 -49.01 3.96
C ARG A 614 3.46 -49.31 3.69
N TYR A 615 4.04 -50.27 4.40
CA TYR A 615 5.41 -50.73 4.15
C TYR A 615 5.59 -51.28 2.73
N PHE A 616 4.62 -52.04 2.24
CA PHE A 616 4.64 -52.54 0.88
C PHE A 616 4.51 -51.42 -0.16
N ILE A 617 3.73 -50.37 0.08
CA ILE A 617 3.72 -49.19 -0.82
C ILE A 617 5.12 -48.59 -0.96
N VAL A 618 5.84 -48.41 0.16
CA VAL A 618 7.24 -47.94 0.14
C VAL A 618 8.11 -48.88 -0.68
N ARG A 619 7.98 -50.20 -0.48
CA ARG A 619 8.76 -51.19 -1.26
C ARG A 619 8.45 -51.12 -2.75
N LEU A 620 7.19 -51.09 -3.15
CA LEU A 620 6.77 -51.06 -4.55
C LEU A 620 7.29 -49.82 -5.28
N LEU A 621 7.30 -48.67 -4.59
CA LEU A 621 7.75 -47.40 -5.16
C LEU A 621 9.28 -47.26 -5.21
N LEU A 622 10.01 -47.84 -4.24
CA LEU A 622 11.45 -47.58 -4.06
C LEU A 622 12.36 -48.76 -4.42
N CYS A 623 11.90 -50.01 -4.38
CA CYS A 623 12.76 -51.17 -4.64
C CYS A 623 13.13 -51.31 -6.13
N THR A 624 14.30 -51.87 -6.41
CA THR A 624 14.62 -52.42 -7.73
C THR A 624 13.81 -53.70 -7.98
N ASP A 625 13.58 -54.05 -9.25
CA ASP A 625 12.70 -55.16 -9.64
C ASP A 625 12.97 -56.52 -8.95
N PRO A 626 14.22 -56.96 -8.67
CA PRO A 626 14.42 -58.20 -7.91
C PRO A 626 13.87 -58.13 -6.48
N ASN A 627 13.91 -56.95 -5.85
CA ASN A 627 13.47 -56.74 -4.47
C ASN A 627 11.99 -56.32 -4.35
N LYS A 628 11.35 -55.90 -5.44
CA LYS A 628 9.91 -55.61 -5.50
C LYS A 628 9.06 -56.88 -5.44
N SER A 629 9.53 -57.96 -6.05
CA SER A 629 8.78 -59.21 -6.13
C SER A 629 8.63 -59.85 -4.75
N VAL A 630 7.43 -60.38 -4.47
CA VAL A 630 7.15 -61.14 -3.25
C VAL A 630 6.54 -62.48 -3.62
N SER A 631 7.25 -63.55 -3.29
CA SER A 631 6.76 -64.91 -3.42
C SER A 631 6.45 -65.47 -2.04
N LEU A 632 5.18 -65.77 -1.77
CA LEU A 632 4.77 -66.38 -0.51
C LEU A 632 5.11 -67.88 -0.43
N PHE A 633 5.69 -68.47 -1.48
CA PHE A 633 6.00 -69.90 -1.54
C PHE A 633 6.87 -70.36 -0.36
N TYR A 634 7.89 -69.58 -0.01
CA TYR A 634 8.87 -69.90 1.02
C TYR A 634 8.48 -69.45 2.43
N PHE A 635 7.28 -68.90 2.63
CA PHE A 635 6.80 -68.46 3.93
C PHE A 635 6.15 -69.60 4.73
N LYS A 636 6.11 -69.50 6.05
CA LYS A 636 5.31 -70.42 6.89
C LYS A 636 3.82 -70.23 6.63
N GLU A 637 3.03 -71.31 6.57
CA GLU A 637 1.59 -71.26 6.24
C GLU A 637 0.79 -70.26 7.10
N GLU A 638 1.09 -70.17 8.39
CA GLU A 638 0.45 -69.21 9.30
C GLU A 638 0.74 -67.75 8.90
N ASN A 639 1.96 -67.47 8.44
CA ASN A 639 2.40 -66.15 8.02
C ASN A 639 1.85 -65.79 6.64
N LYS A 640 1.72 -66.77 5.72
CA LYS A 640 1.06 -66.56 4.41
C LYS A 640 -0.34 -65.98 4.56
N GLN A 641 -1.16 -66.56 5.45
CA GLN A 641 -2.53 -66.08 5.67
C GLN A 641 -2.58 -64.68 6.28
N LYS A 642 -1.70 -64.38 7.24
CA LYS A 642 -1.60 -63.04 7.86
C LYS A 642 -1.18 -61.98 6.84
N ILE A 643 -0.15 -62.25 6.03
CA ILE A 643 0.32 -61.34 4.98
C ILE A 643 -0.80 -61.06 3.96
N LYS A 644 -1.49 -62.10 3.46
CA LYS A 644 -2.62 -61.92 2.52
C LYS A 644 -3.72 -61.04 3.09
N LYS A 645 -4.03 -61.18 4.39
CA LYS A 645 -5.04 -60.36 5.07
C LYS A 645 -4.59 -58.91 5.22
N GLU A 646 -3.35 -58.68 5.68
CA GLU A 646 -2.81 -57.34 5.90
C GLU A 646 -2.59 -56.54 4.60
N LEU A 647 -2.31 -57.22 3.49
CA LEU A 647 -2.13 -56.58 2.17
C LEU A 647 -3.42 -56.43 1.36
N SER A 648 -4.56 -56.90 1.88
CA SER A 648 -5.84 -56.88 1.15
C SER A 648 -6.29 -55.45 0.79
N SER A 649 -5.94 -54.46 1.61
CA SER A 649 -6.22 -53.03 1.41
C SER A 649 -5.55 -52.43 0.16
N ILE A 650 -4.45 -53.02 -0.32
CA ILE A 650 -3.69 -52.55 -1.48
C ILE A 650 -3.71 -53.56 -2.64
N LYS A 651 -4.64 -54.51 -2.63
CA LYS A 651 -4.75 -55.58 -3.64
C LYS A 651 -4.72 -55.04 -5.08
N VAL A 652 -5.49 -53.98 -5.36
CA VAL A 652 -5.56 -53.35 -6.69
C VAL A 652 -4.20 -52.79 -7.14
N ILE A 653 -3.40 -52.27 -6.21
CA ILE A 653 -2.04 -51.76 -6.49
C ILE A 653 -1.09 -52.92 -6.79
N LEU A 654 -1.15 -54.00 -6.01
CA LEU A 654 -0.34 -55.20 -6.24
C LEU A 654 -0.62 -55.82 -7.61
N GLU A 655 -1.90 -55.96 -7.98
CA GLU A 655 -2.32 -56.47 -9.29
C GLU A 655 -1.84 -55.57 -10.43
N ASN A 656 -1.91 -54.24 -10.26
CA ASN A 656 -1.37 -53.28 -11.24
C ASN A 656 0.15 -53.40 -11.44
N GLU A 657 0.89 -53.82 -10.41
CA GLU A 657 2.33 -54.07 -10.45
C GLU A 657 2.68 -55.53 -10.85
N ASN A 658 1.69 -56.32 -11.31
CA ASN A 658 1.83 -57.74 -11.65
C ASN A 658 2.33 -58.63 -10.48
N ILE A 659 2.04 -58.24 -9.24
CA ILE A 659 2.39 -59.00 -8.05
C ILE A 659 1.15 -59.72 -7.53
N TYR A 660 1.19 -61.04 -7.59
CA TYR A 660 0.11 -61.90 -7.13
C TYR A 660 0.57 -62.69 -5.91
N LEU A 661 -0.16 -62.55 -4.80
CA LEU A 661 0.10 -63.24 -3.53
C LEU A 661 -0.46 -64.68 -3.61
N PHE A 662 0.20 -65.55 -4.37
CA PHE A 662 -0.17 -66.97 -4.48
C PHE A 662 0.32 -67.78 -3.28
#